data_AF-A0A6G0S9Q8-F1
#
_entry.id   AF-A0A6G0S9Q8-F1
#
_cell.length_a   1.000
_cell.length_b   1.000
_cell.length_c   1.000
_cell.angle_alpha   90.00
_cell.angle_beta   90.00
_cell.angle_gamma   90.00
#
_symmetry.space_group_name_H-M   'P 1'
#
loop_
_entity.id
_entity.type
_entity.pdbx_description
1 polymer ?
#
loop_
_entity_poly.entity_id
_entity_poly.type
_entity_poly.pdbx_seq_one_letter_code
_entity_poly.pdbx_strand_id
1 'polypeptide(L)'
;MRLLLAACVATAMAAAPCDERKLERDAVLLLAAHVDVELGGVGAGKRDVVGFQYLKPAEALMAAQALAHEDFNQAATQVQRILQYLTPDGLLPHLVYGPSVPSDWRWIPSDRTFHPGPAFWQQPAPKGQQGEQEPSARSLNTSTISAPPVAADVAWEIFRLAPYDSVLGVRTTAVQFLCHVYEPLLKLQKHLFSTRRGPAPNSLLSARHPWETFSSLSPHWKDFLAELKNAPDYETVVGSIPKEARTRFADGALSILSAEDAVEDLYEPMIYIAAQQQRGGDSDIYTRESTVLTSSTGADNGSETPRFGVEDVEFNALALRSSLGLVNIGRVLVEHSSVCTGFTLTEKELLNDMEVLHAMARGLEGALIGNNSTQGLWNASSDFFADSSRVSMTSVHSLRGFLPGYGAELDDDKKMLSMKHFLSEPGSFSFFCTQFPASFFACSGDDSTEVSGLIDDHPPTTTWMLYNYFLQRGFARNKFPGLADYVRNKTRDMVCEATMSTRTSLAWSPFSLAAEEPAPTALALAYDSFNAVPVQVFDDSYLGSTLAAAVLLNVLLPAVTPPPSPDTPPIDHRILSVIMCVELVVAFGVAMSCFLFSVYFVANRPRETRLSPAPEARRRSSAGIGGKKSRDKLDRRRDDMEDRSASGSSRADRYSESSYSDYSPPSGQSPYELEESLISVEDEHYGSFDEAEQERSPSNSAWKAAKNALAAISPW
;
A
#
# COMPACT_ATOMS: atom_id res chain seq x y z
N MET A 1 13.38 34.42 50.27
CA MET A 1 12.92 34.63 48.88
C MET A 1 14.03 34.41 47.83
N ARG A 2 14.87 33.36 47.97
CA ARG A 2 15.89 32.95 46.97
C ARG A 2 16.11 31.41 46.95
N LEU A 3 15.11 30.65 47.38
CA LEU A 3 15.17 29.20 47.61
C LEU A 3 13.94 28.45 47.07
N LEU A 4 13.12 29.13 46.24
CA LEU A 4 11.94 28.59 45.54
C LEU A 4 12.08 28.66 44.01
N LEU A 5 13.27 29.03 43.52
CA LEU A 5 13.58 29.23 42.09
C LEU A 5 14.40 28.07 41.47
N ALA A 6 14.57 26.96 42.20
CA ALA A 6 15.34 25.78 41.80
C ALA A 6 14.49 24.52 41.60
N ALA A 7 13.15 24.67 41.55
CA ALA A 7 12.20 23.57 41.43
C ALA A 7 11.41 23.57 40.10
N CYS A 8 11.68 24.51 39.20
CA CYS A 8 11.20 24.48 37.81
C CYS A 8 12.32 24.00 36.88
N VAL A 9 12.91 22.84 37.19
CA VAL A 9 13.59 22.07 36.15
C VAL A 9 12.50 21.64 35.18
N ALA A 10 12.59 22.12 33.94
CA ALA A 10 11.73 21.61 32.88
C ALA A 10 12.10 20.15 32.64
N THR A 11 11.36 19.23 33.27
CA THR A 11 11.24 17.87 32.75
C THR A 11 10.54 18.00 31.40
N ALA A 12 11.34 18.13 30.34
CA ALA A 12 10.89 17.74 29.02
C ALA A 12 10.36 16.31 29.19
N MET A 13 9.03 16.16 29.09
CA MET A 13 8.44 14.83 29.04
C MET A 13 9.02 14.19 27.79
N ALA A 14 9.90 13.19 27.97
CA ALA A 14 10.33 12.37 26.86
C ALA A 14 9.05 11.84 26.20
N ALA A 15 8.81 12.22 24.95
CA ALA A 15 7.56 11.95 24.26
C ALA A 15 7.27 10.45 24.38
N ALA A 16 6.08 10.10 24.87
CA ALA A 16 5.72 8.70 25.06
C ALA A 16 5.87 7.99 23.71
N PRO A 17 6.65 6.88 23.62
CA PRO A 17 6.99 6.28 22.34
C PRO A 17 5.72 5.96 21.57
N CYS A 18 5.69 6.37 20.30
CA CYS A 18 4.51 6.27 19.44
C CYS A 18 3.96 4.83 19.40
N ASP A 19 2.76 4.63 19.93
CA ASP A 19 2.09 3.33 19.91
C ASP A 19 1.46 3.09 18.53
N GLU A 20 2.28 2.54 17.62
CA GLU A 20 1.88 2.16 16.26
C GLU A 20 0.59 1.29 16.27
N ARG A 21 0.42 0.42 17.29
CA ARG A 21 -0.78 -0.42 17.45
C ARG A 21 -2.02 0.33 17.94
N LYS A 22 -1.87 1.52 18.53
CA LYS A 22 -3.01 2.43 18.77
C LYS A 22 -3.42 3.10 17.46
N LEU A 23 -2.45 3.56 16.65
CA LEU A 23 -2.76 4.17 15.35
C LEU A 23 -3.51 3.19 14.44
N GLU A 24 -3.02 1.96 14.34
CA GLU A 24 -3.66 0.86 13.59
C GLU A 24 -5.09 0.62 14.09
N ARG A 25 -5.27 0.39 15.40
CA ARG A 25 -6.59 0.10 16.00
C ARG A 25 -7.58 1.24 15.82
N ASP A 26 -7.15 2.48 16.05
CA ASP A 26 -8.02 3.65 15.91
C ASP A 26 -8.44 3.84 14.44
N ALA A 27 -7.55 3.61 13.48
CA ALA A 27 -7.86 3.66 12.05
C ALA A 27 -8.83 2.54 11.63
N VAL A 28 -8.62 1.30 12.09
CA VAL A 28 -9.54 0.16 11.86
C VAL A 28 -10.93 0.45 12.44
N LEU A 29 -11.01 0.92 13.69
CA LEU A 29 -12.28 1.29 14.33
C LEU A 29 -12.98 2.43 13.58
N LEU A 30 -12.21 3.39 13.05
CA LEU A 30 -12.75 4.49 12.26
C LEU A 30 -13.31 4.01 10.90
N LEU A 31 -12.63 3.11 10.20
CA LEU A 31 -13.15 2.49 8.97
C LEU A 31 -14.42 1.67 9.25
N ALA A 32 -14.40 0.83 10.28
CA ALA A 32 -15.53 0.00 10.68
C ALA A 32 -16.77 0.84 11.07
N ALA A 33 -16.56 1.99 11.72
CA ALA A 33 -17.62 2.95 12.07
C ALA A 33 -18.20 3.74 10.88
N HIS A 34 -17.69 3.52 9.66
CA HIS A 34 -18.10 4.19 8.43
C HIS A 34 -18.51 3.22 7.30
N VAL A 35 -18.64 1.92 7.57
CA VAL A 35 -19.20 0.95 6.61
C VAL A 35 -20.68 1.26 6.38
N ASP A 36 -21.02 1.74 5.19
CA ASP A 36 -22.40 1.92 4.75
C ASP A 36 -22.90 0.60 4.13
N VAL A 37 -23.94 0.02 4.73
CA VAL A 37 -24.51 -1.28 4.34
C VAL A 37 -25.41 -1.17 3.09
N GLU A 38 -25.95 0.02 2.79
CA GLU A 38 -26.79 0.27 1.62
C GLU A 38 -25.94 0.55 0.36
N LEU A 39 -24.82 1.24 0.54
CA LEU A 39 -23.79 1.51 -0.48
C LEU A 39 -22.71 0.41 -0.57
N GLY A 40 -22.70 -0.54 0.37
CA GLY A 40 -21.86 -1.73 0.32
C GLY A 40 -20.36 -1.50 0.51
N GLY A 41 -19.97 -0.42 1.20
CA GLY A 41 -18.56 -0.08 1.43
C GLY A 41 -18.36 1.08 2.41
N VAL A 42 -17.10 1.42 2.71
CA VAL A 42 -16.76 2.54 3.60
C VAL A 42 -17.06 3.88 2.91
N GLY A 43 -17.94 4.69 3.51
CA GLY A 43 -18.26 6.04 3.04
C GLY A 43 -17.16 7.07 3.33
N ALA A 44 -17.21 8.23 2.66
CA ALA A 44 -16.26 9.33 2.87
C ALA A 44 -16.35 9.93 4.30
N GLY A 45 -17.52 9.86 4.92
CA GLY A 45 -17.73 10.24 6.32
C GLY A 45 -19.18 10.01 6.74
N LYS A 46 -19.50 10.24 8.03
CA LYS A 46 -20.89 10.16 8.51
C LYS A 46 -21.71 11.29 7.89
N ARG A 47 -22.96 10.97 7.51
CA ARG A 47 -23.89 11.89 6.85
C ARG A 47 -24.07 13.23 7.56
N ASP A 48 -24.03 13.26 8.89
CA ASP A 48 -24.12 14.51 9.65
C ASP A 48 -22.88 15.40 9.47
N VAL A 49 -21.69 14.81 9.26
CA VAL A 49 -20.43 15.56 9.08
C VAL A 49 -20.20 15.96 7.62
N VAL A 50 -20.44 15.05 6.66
CA VAL A 50 -20.25 15.33 5.21
C VAL A 50 -21.54 15.79 4.49
N GLY A 51 -22.62 16.04 5.24
CA GLY A 51 -23.88 16.63 4.77
C GLY A 51 -24.88 15.64 4.13
N PHE A 52 -24.41 14.62 3.43
CA PHE A 52 -25.25 13.63 2.72
C PHE A 52 -24.66 12.21 2.77
N GLN A 53 -25.44 11.21 2.36
CA GLN A 53 -25.00 9.82 2.28
C GLN A 53 -24.44 9.56 0.88
N TYR A 54 -23.15 9.24 0.76
CA TYR A 54 -22.52 8.92 -0.52
C TYR A 54 -21.25 8.06 -0.38
N LEU A 55 -20.87 7.45 -1.49
CA LEU A 55 -19.64 6.71 -1.68
C LEU A 55 -18.80 7.40 -2.77
N LYS A 56 -17.49 7.52 -2.55
CA LYS A 56 -16.52 7.80 -3.60
C LYS A 56 -15.78 6.50 -3.94
N PRO A 57 -16.01 5.86 -5.10
CA PRO A 57 -15.44 4.56 -5.42
C PRO A 57 -13.93 4.43 -5.25
N ALA A 58 -13.12 5.42 -5.66
CA ALA A 58 -11.65 5.33 -5.51
C ALA A 58 -11.18 5.33 -4.04
N GLU A 59 -11.81 6.12 -3.18
CA GLU A 59 -11.47 6.17 -1.75
C GLU A 59 -11.99 4.93 -1.01
N ALA A 60 -13.20 4.48 -1.35
CA ALA A 60 -13.76 3.23 -0.86
C ALA A 60 -12.96 1.98 -1.31
N LEU A 61 -12.27 2.07 -2.46
CA LEU A 61 -11.30 1.07 -2.91
C LEU A 61 -10.03 1.09 -2.04
N MET A 62 -9.45 2.26 -1.76
CA MET A 62 -8.32 2.38 -0.82
C MET A 62 -8.67 1.84 0.58
N ALA A 63 -9.90 2.09 1.05
CA ALA A 63 -10.44 1.53 2.29
C ALA A 63 -10.61 0.00 2.24
N ALA A 64 -11.04 -0.57 1.10
CA ALA A 64 -11.07 -2.01 0.91
C ALA A 64 -9.66 -2.62 0.98
N GLN A 65 -8.64 -1.95 0.42
CA GLN A 65 -7.24 -2.39 0.53
C GLN A 65 -6.77 -2.42 1.98
N ALA A 66 -7.11 -1.40 2.78
CA ALA A 66 -6.78 -1.35 4.19
C ALA A 66 -7.48 -2.47 5.00
N LEU A 67 -8.77 -2.72 4.74
CA LEU A 67 -9.53 -3.79 5.40
C LEU A 67 -8.99 -5.19 5.08
N ALA A 68 -8.37 -5.39 3.91
CA ALA A 68 -7.82 -6.68 3.51
C ALA A 68 -6.63 -7.16 4.37
N HIS A 69 -6.03 -6.28 5.19
CA HIS A 69 -5.04 -6.68 6.19
C HIS A 69 -5.65 -7.45 7.38
N GLU A 70 -6.96 -7.28 7.67
CA GLU A 70 -7.66 -8.00 8.74
C GLU A 70 -8.72 -8.99 8.21
N ASP A 71 -9.61 -8.55 7.31
CA ASP A 71 -10.61 -9.40 6.67
C ASP A 71 -10.61 -9.23 5.14
N PHE A 72 -9.88 -10.15 4.49
CA PHE A 72 -9.87 -10.29 3.03
C PHE A 72 -11.28 -10.45 2.42
N ASN A 73 -12.22 -11.13 3.09
CA ASN A 73 -13.56 -11.38 2.55
C ASN A 73 -14.43 -10.12 2.62
N GLN A 74 -14.31 -9.32 3.68
CA GLN A 74 -14.93 -7.99 3.76
C GLN A 74 -14.41 -7.10 2.62
N ALA A 75 -13.09 -7.03 2.44
CA ALA A 75 -12.47 -6.27 1.36
C ALA A 75 -12.91 -6.73 -0.04
N ALA A 76 -12.85 -8.04 -0.32
CA ALA A 76 -13.27 -8.63 -1.59
C ALA A 76 -14.75 -8.37 -1.88
N THR A 77 -15.61 -8.40 -0.86
CA THR A 77 -17.04 -8.07 -0.96
C THR A 77 -17.24 -6.58 -1.28
N GLN A 78 -16.51 -5.69 -0.60
CA GLN A 78 -16.56 -4.24 -0.84
C GLN A 78 -16.14 -3.88 -2.28
N VAL A 79 -15.07 -4.47 -2.81
CA VAL A 79 -14.67 -4.29 -4.23
C VAL A 79 -15.77 -4.79 -5.17
N GLN A 80 -16.33 -5.99 -4.93
CA GLN A 80 -17.43 -6.53 -5.74
C GLN A 80 -18.69 -5.65 -5.70
N ARG A 81 -18.96 -4.97 -4.58
CA ARG A 81 -20.05 -3.97 -4.46
C ARG A 81 -19.73 -2.68 -5.20
N ILE A 82 -18.52 -2.15 -5.06
CA ILE A 82 -18.09 -0.94 -5.76
C ILE A 82 -18.19 -1.12 -7.29
N LEU A 83 -17.83 -2.30 -7.80
CA LEU A 83 -17.93 -2.63 -9.23
C LEU A 83 -19.37 -2.83 -9.73
N GLN A 84 -20.38 -2.90 -8.85
CA GLN A 84 -21.80 -2.87 -9.26
C GLN A 84 -22.29 -1.47 -9.62
N TYR A 85 -21.48 -0.42 -9.36
CA TYR A 85 -21.77 0.96 -9.78
C TYR A 85 -21.17 1.33 -11.16
N LEU A 86 -20.55 0.38 -11.87
CA LEU A 86 -20.15 0.62 -13.26
C LEU A 86 -21.36 0.90 -14.16
N THR A 87 -21.27 1.92 -14.99
CA THR A 87 -22.30 2.24 -15.98
C THR A 87 -22.42 1.14 -17.06
N PRO A 88 -23.52 1.11 -17.85
CA PRO A 88 -23.68 0.16 -18.95
C PRO A 88 -22.53 0.20 -19.98
N ASP A 89 -21.91 1.34 -20.19
CA ASP A 89 -20.75 1.57 -21.07
C ASP A 89 -19.37 1.41 -20.38
N GLY A 90 -19.33 1.28 -19.05
CA GLY A 90 -18.14 0.84 -18.30
C GLY A 90 -17.44 1.88 -17.43
N LEU A 91 -17.94 3.12 -17.36
CA LEU A 91 -17.42 4.15 -16.47
C LEU A 91 -17.66 3.77 -14.99
N LEU A 92 -16.65 3.93 -14.14
CA LEU A 92 -16.80 3.90 -12.67
C LEU A 92 -16.95 5.35 -12.19
N PRO A 93 -18.09 5.76 -11.62
CA PRO A 93 -18.36 7.17 -11.32
C PRO A 93 -17.58 7.68 -10.11
N HIS A 94 -17.23 8.98 -10.09
CA HIS A 94 -16.60 9.66 -8.95
C HIS A 94 -17.49 9.64 -7.69
N LEU A 95 -18.81 9.81 -7.85
CA LEU A 95 -19.80 9.75 -6.76
C LEU A 95 -20.88 8.71 -7.02
N VAL A 96 -21.29 8.04 -5.94
CA VAL A 96 -22.51 7.24 -5.85
C VAL A 96 -23.34 7.78 -4.69
N TYR A 97 -24.57 8.20 -4.95
CA TYR A 97 -25.44 8.77 -3.92
C TYR A 97 -26.25 7.68 -3.21
N GLY A 98 -26.33 7.76 -1.88
CA GLY A 98 -27.12 6.85 -1.06
C GLY A 98 -28.63 7.01 -1.26
N PRO A 99 -29.44 5.98 -0.91
CA PRO A 99 -30.89 6.01 -1.10
C PRO A 99 -31.59 7.10 -0.28
N SER A 100 -30.93 7.68 0.72
CA SER A 100 -31.46 8.83 1.47
C SER A 100 -31.24 10.20 0.81
N VAL A 101 -30.71 10.24 -0.42
CA VAL A 101 -30.54 11.45 -1.26
C VAL A 101 -31.58 11.46 -2.39
N PRO A 102 -32.53 12.41 -2.40
CA PRO A 102 -33.54 12.53 -3.46
C PRO A 102 -32.93 12.75 -4.86
N SER A 103 -33.50 12.06 -5.86
CA SER A 103 -33.01 12.05 -7.24
C SER A 103 -33.25 13.35 -8.01
N ASP A 104 -34.14 14.21 -7.50
CA ASP A 104 -34.55 15.51 -8.08
C ASP A 104 -33.68 16.69 -7.60
N TRP A 105 -32.83 16.48 -6.61
CA TRP A 105 -31.92 17.51 -6.10
C TRP A 105 -30.82 17.83 -7.12
N ARG A 106 -30.81 19.06 -7.66
CA ARG A 106 -29.71 19.56 -8.50
C ARG A 106 -28.49 19.99 -7.67
N TRP A 107 -28.72 20.40 -6.42
CA TRP A 107 -27.69 20.74 -5.44
C TRP A 107 -28.08 20.12 -4.09
N ILE A 108 -27.10 19.68 -3.31
CA ILE A 108 -27.34 19.19 -1.95
C ILE A 108 -27.64 20.40 -1.04
N PRO A 109 -28.76 20.44 -0.31
CA PRO A 109 -29.11 21.54 0.59
C PRO A 109 -28.34 21.42 1.92
N SER A 110 -27.02 21.61 1.88
CA SER A 110 -26.13 21.56 3.05
C SER A 110 -24.95 22.51 2.88
N ASP A 111 -24.52 23.10 3.99
CA ASP A 111 -23.28 23.85 4.18
C ASP A 111 -22.02 22.96 4.26
N ARG A 112 -22.18 21.64 4.32
CA ARG A 112 -21.07 20.68 4.58
C ARG A 112 -20.49 20.06 3.31
N THR A 113 -21.13 20.27 2.16
CA THR A 113 -20.59 19.87 0.85
C THR A 113 -20.72 20.98 -0.19
N PHE A 114 -19.90 20.89 -1.22
CA PHE A 114 -19.94 21.68 -2.45
C PHE A 114 -20.39 20.82 -3.65
N HIS A 115 -20.64 19.52 -3.45
CA HIS A 115 -21.00 18.60 -4.53
C HIS A 115 -22.39 18.92 -5.11
N PRO A 116 -22.56 18.85 -6.43
CA PRO A 116 -23.88 18.82 -7.05
C PRO A 116 -24.73 17.64 -6.55
N GLY A 117 -26.05 17.71 -6.74
CA GLY A 117 -26.97 16.62 -6.45
C GLY A 117 -27.24 15.72 -7.68
N PRO A 118 -27.99 14.61 -7.54
CA PRO A 118 -28.26 13.69 -8.64
C PRO A 118 -28.88 14.32 -9.91
N ALA A 119 -29.78 15.30 -9.77
CA ALA A 119 -30.39 16.02 -10.90
C ALA A 119 -29.49 17.12 -11.50
N PHE A 120 -28.24 17.21 -11.05
CA PHE A 120 -27.19 17.84 -11.85
C PHE A 120 -26.79 16.88 -12.97
N TRP A 121 -26.35 15.67 -12.61
CA TRP A 121 -25.73 14.69 -13.51
C TRP A 121 -26.66 14.03 -14.52
N GLN A 122 -27.95 13.92 -14.20
CA GLN A 122 -28.94 13.30 -15.08
C GLN A 122 -29.15 14.11 -16.36
N GLN A 123 -28.90 13.50 -17.52
CA GLN A 123 -29.29 14.11 -18.80
C GLN A 123 -30.81 14.26 -18.88
N PRO A 124 -31.34 15.36 -19.44
CA PRO A 124 -32.77 15.51 -19.65
C PRO A 124 -33.25 14.50 -20.70
N ALA A 125 -33.96 13.45 -20.25
CA ALA A 125 -34.43 12.38 -21.11
C ALA A 125 -35.21 12.93 -22.33
N PRO A 126 -34.94 12.44 -23.55
CA PRO A 126 -35.54 12.99 -24.77
C PRO A 126 -37.07 12.89 -24.71
N LYS A 127 -37.74 14.03 -24.91
CA LYS A 127 -39.21 14.17 -24.86
C LYS A 127 -39.88 13.37 -25.99
N GLY A 128 -40.06 12.08 -25.76
CA GLY A 128 -40.64 11.14 -26.72
C GLY A 128 -40.70 9.69 -26.26
N GLN A 129 -39.90 9.27 -25.27
CA GLN A 129 -39.90 7.88 -24.77
C GLN A 129 -40.43 7.76 -23.34
N GLN A 130 -41.70 8.13 -23.13
CA GLN A 130 -42.51 7.54 -22.05
C GLN A 130 -43.07 6.19 -22.52
N GLY A 131 -42.16 5.24 -22.75
CA GLY A 131 -42.47 3.83 -22.97
C GLY A 131 -42.19 3.03 -21.71
N GLU A 132 -42.98 1.99 -21.45
CA GLU A 132 -42.90 1.17 -20.25
C GLU A 132 -41.61 0.32 -20.24
N GLN A 133 -40.53 0.86 -19.68
CA GLN A 133 -39.36 0.07 -19.28
C GLN A 133 -39.60 -0.54 -17.91
N GLU A 134 -39.33 -1.84 -17.76
CA GLU A 134 -39.48 -2.52 -16.47
C GLU A 134 -38.56 -1.93 -15.40
N PRO A 135 -38.99 -1.88 -14.12
CA PRO A 135 -38.17 -1.42 -12.99
C PRO A 135 -37.11 -2.45 -12.56
N SER A 136 -36.38 -3.02 -13.52
CA SER A 136 -35.42 -4.13 -13.35
C SER A 136 -33.95 -3.70 -13.46
N ALA A 137 -33.68 -2.42 -13.24
CA ALA A 137 -32.41 -1.93 -12.74
C ALA A 137 -32.71 -0.83 -11.72
N ARG A 138 -31.96 -0.77 -10.60
CA ARG A 138 -31.98 0.44 -9.77
C ARG A 138 -31.42 1.57 -10.64
N SER A 139 -32.13 2.68 -10.77
CA SER A 139 -31.59 3.90 -11.35
C SER A 139 -30.58 4.48 -10.35
N LEU A 140 -29.33 4.03 -10.45
CA LEU A 140 -28.27 4.40 -9.54
C LEU A 140 -27.94 5.88 -9.74
N ASN A 141 -28.30 6.71 -8.75
CA ASN A 141 -27.89 8.11 -8.69
C ASN A 141 -26.37 8.15 -8.57
N THR A 142 -25.69 8.64 -9.61
CA THR A 142 -24.22 8.67 -9.72
C THR A 142 -23.78 9.94 -10.46
N SER A 143 -22.50 10.31 -10.36
CA SER A 143 -21.89 11.33 -11.23
C SER A 143 -21.58 10.80 -12.62
N THR A 144 -21.45 11.67 -13.63
CA THR A 144 -20.96 11.28 -14.97
C THR A 144 -19.43 11.33 -15.12
N ILE A 145 -18.72 11.91 -14.16
CA ILE A 145 -17.25 12.00 -14.10
C ILE A 145 -16.67 10.67 -13.59
N SER A 146 -15.51 10.25 -14.09
CA SER A 146 -14.83 9.03 -13.63
C SER A 146 -14.26 9.18 -12.22
N ALA A 147 -14.24 8.10 -11.44
CA ALA A 147 -13.35 7.98 -10.30
C ALA A 147 -11.87 7.88 -10.77
N PRO A 148 -10.89 8.27 -9.93
CA PRO A 148 -9.48 7.98 -10.15
C PRO A 148 -9.22 6.51 -10.51
N PRO A 149 -8.38 6.22 -11.54
CA PRO A 149 -8.32 4.90 -12.17
C PRO A 149 -7.42 3.91 -11.40
N VAL A 150 -7.78 3.59 -10.15
CA VAL A 150 -7.02 2.70 -9.24
C VAL A 150 -7.58 1.28 -9.12
N ALA A 151 -8.76 1.00 -9.69
CA ALA A 151 -9.56 -0.17 -9.32
C ALA A 151 -8.89 -1.54 -9.53
N ALA A 152 -8.15 -1.75 -10.62
CA ALA A 152 -7.48 -3.03 -10.86
C ALA A 152 -6.11 -3.14 -10.17
N ASP A 153 -5.52 -2.01 -9.76
CA ASP A 153 -4.35 -2.02 -8.86
C ASP A 153 -4.78 -2.43 -7.45
N VAL A 154 -5.79 -1.77 -6.89
CA VAL A 154 -6.37 -2.12 -5.57
C VAL A 154 -6.84 -3.57 -5.52
N ALA A 155 -7.52 -4.08 -6.57
CA ALA A 155 -7.91 -5.48 -6.64
C ALA A 155 -6.70 -6.43 -6.65
N TRP A 156 -5.61 -6.07 -7.33
CA TRP A 156 -4.36 -6.83 -7.30
C TRP A 156 -3.70 -6.78 -5.92
N GLU A 157 -3.61 -5.61 -5.27
CA GLU A 157 -3.05 -5.46 -3.92
C GLU A 157 -3.85 -6.26 -2.88
N ILE A 158 -5.19 -6.23 -2.92
CA ILE A 158 -6.06 -7.05 -2.07
C ILE A 158 -5.79 -8.55 -2.27
N PHE A 159 -5.59 -9.00 -3.51
CA PHE A 159 -5.18 -10.38 -3.79
C PHE A 159 -3.79 -10.71 -3.21
N ARG A 160 -2.83 -9.77 -3.19
CA ARG A 160 -1.51 -9.94 -2.55
C ARG A 160 -1.62 -10.06 -1.02
N LEU A 161 -2.57 -9.36 -0.40
CA LEU A 161 -2.86 -9.43 1.03
C LEU A 161 -3.64 -10.68 1.46
N ALA A 162 -4.28 -11.40 0.54
CA ALA A 162 -5.05 -12.58 0.88
C ALA A 162 -4.26 -13.64 1.68
N PRO A 163 -4.85 -14.28 2.70
CA PRO A 163 -4.23 -15.36 3.44
C PRO A 163 -4.05 -16.62 2.58
N TYR A 164 -3.21 -17.55 3.05
CA TYR A 164 -3.02 -18.84 2.42
C TYR A 164 -4.07 -19.85 2.92
N ASP A 165 -5.04 -20.22 2.08
CA ASP A 165 -6.14 -21.14 2.44
C ASP A 165 -5.66 -22.58 2.78
N SER A 166 -4.41 -22.92 2.47
CA SER A 166 -3.93 -24.30 2.48
C SER A 166 -2.45 -24.46 2.83
N VAL A 167 -2.10 -25.64 3.35
CA VAL A 167 -0.72 -26.10 3.63
C VAL A 167 0.20 -26.06 2.39
N LEU A 168 -0.38 -26.03 1.20
CA LEU A 168 0.31 -25.98 -0.09
C LEU A 168 0.39 -24.56 -0.70
N GLY A 169 -0.05 -23.53 0.02
CA GLY A 169 0.05 -22.13 -0.42
C GLY A 169 -0.98 -21.70 -1.49
N VAL A 170 -1.95 -22.54 -1.83
CA VAL A 170 -3.02 -22.18 -2.78
C VAL A 170 -4.01 -21.24 -2.11
N ARG A 171 -4.34 -20.12 -2.79
CA ARG A 171 -5.29 -19.08 -2.35
C ARG A 171 -6.62 -19.17 -3.13
N THR A 172 -7.34 -20.27 -2.98
CA THR A 172 -8.63 -20.54 -3.67
C THR A 172 -9.67 -19.43 -3.52
N THR A 173 -9.84 -18.86 -2.32
CA THR A 173 -10.76 -17.74 -2.04
C THR A 173 -10.35 -16.47 -2.77
N ALA A 174 -9.05 -16.21 -2.82
CA ALA A 174 -8.47 -15.05 -3.49
C ALA A 174 -8.55 -15.17 -5.02
N VAL A 175 -8.33 -16.35 -5.58
CA VAL A 175 -8.58 -16.61 -7.01
C VAL A 175 -10.05 -16.42 -7.33
N GLN A 176 -11.00 -16.96 -6.55
CA GLN A 176 -12.44 -16.73 -6.75
C GLN A 176 -12.81 -15.24 -6.73
N PHE A 177 -12.20 -14.44 -5.85
CA PHE A 177 -12.33 -12.99 -5.87
C PHE A 177 -11.87 -12.38 -7.20
N LEU A 178 -10.69 -12.77 -7.71
CA LEU A 178 -10.21 -12.33 -9.03
C LEU A 178 -11.16 -12.72 -10.17
N CYS A 179 -11.74 -13.93 -10.13
CA CYS A 179 -12.73 -14.38 -11.11
C CYS A 179 -13.94 -13.42 -11.17
N HIS A 180 -14.43 -12.95 -10.02
CA HIS A 180 -15.59 -12.04 -9.95
C HIS A 180 -15.30 -10.61 -10.45
N VAL A 181 -14.07 -10.12 -10.30
CA VAL A 181 -13.73 -8.71 -10.61
C VAL A 181 -13.10 -8.52 -11.98
N TYR A 182 -12.58 -9.57 -12.62
CA TYR A 182 -11.87 -9.45 -13.90
C TYR A 182 -12.71 -8.85 -15.03
N GLU A 183 -13.90 -9.36 -15.32
CA GLU A 183 -14.76 -8.82 -16.39
C GLU A 183 -15.19 -7.36 -16.14
N PRO A 184 -15.65 -6.95 -14.94
CA PRO A 184 -15.89 -5.54 -14.62
C PRO A 184 -14.66 -4.63 -14.77
N LEU A 185 -13.48 -5.07 -14.30
CA LEU A 185 -12.25 -4.28 -14.42
C LEU A 185 -11.77 -4.17 -15.88
N LEU A 186 -11.92 -5.24 -16.65
CA LEU A 186 -11.67 -5.27 -18.10
C LEU A 186 -12.62 -4.34 -18.85
N LYS A 187 -13.89 -4.26 -18.44
CA LYS A 187 -14.87 -3.31 -18.98
C LYS A 187 -14.46 -1.86 -18.69
N LEU A 188 -14.07 -1.55 -17.45
CA LEU A 188 -13.56 -0.23 -17.06
C LEU A 188 -12.30 0.15 -17.86
N GLN A 189 -11.34 -0.78 -18.01
CA GLN A 189 -10.11 -0.53 -18.74
C GLN A 189 -10.36 -0.32 -20.24
N LYS A 190 -11.30 -1.08 -20.84
CA LYS A 190 -11.75 -0.91 -22.23
C LYS A 190 -12.49 0.41 -22.43
N HIS A 191 -13.36 0.84 -21.51
CA HIS A 191 -14.01 2.16 -21.51
C HIS A 191 -13.00 3.31 -21.43
N LEU A 192 -12.06 3.23 -20.49
CA LEU A 192 -11.06 4.26 -20.26
C LEU A 192 -10.19 4.46 -21.51
N PHE A 193 -9.70 3.37 -22.12
CA PHE A 193 -8.89 3.46 -23.34
C PHE A 193 -9.70 3.85 -24.59
N SER A 194 -10.95 3.42 -24.74
CA SER A 194 -11.76 3.78 -25.92
C SER A 194 -12.24 5.23 -25.89
N THR A 195 -12.48 5.80 -24.71
CA THR A 195 -13.01 7.16 -24.59
C THR A 195 -11.96 8.25 -24.37
N ARG A 196 -10.77 7.92 -23.84
CA ARG A 196 -9.76 8.91 -23.41
C ARG A 196 -8.42 8.89 -24.14
N ARG A 197 -8.09 7.84 -24.91
CA ARG A 197 -6.80 7.76 -25.62
C ARG A 197 -6.76 8.79 -26.76
N GLY A 198 -5.60 9.42 -26.96
CA GLY A 198 -5.35 10.30 -28.11
C GLY A 198 -5.34 9.55 -29.46
N PRO A 199 -5.19 10.27 -30.59
CA PRO A 199 -5.31 9.69 -31.93
C PRO A 199 -4.19 8.70 -32.30
N ALA A 200 -3.04 8.74 -31.61
CA ALA A 200 -1.98 7.76 -31.81
C ALA A 200 -2.23 6.49 -30.96
N PRO A 201 -1.94 5.28 -31.46
CA PRO A 201 -2.28 4.03 -30.76
C PRO A 201 -1.57 3.86 -29.41
N ASN A 202 -0.40 4.47 -29.25
CA ASN A 202 0.41 4.50 -28.03
C ASN A 202 0.51 5.95 -27.51
N SER A 203 -0.63 6.58 -27.25
CA SER A 203 -0.72 7.92 -26.65
C SER A 203 -1.16 7.86 -25.18
N LEU A 204 -1.01 8.99 -24.50
CA LEU A 204 -1.54 9.21 -23.16
C LEU A 204 -3.08 9.19 -23.17
N LEU A 205 -3.63 9.08 -21.96
CA LEU A 205 -5.03 9.19 -21.66
C LEU A 205 -5.37 10.62 -21.20
N SER A 206 -6.48 11.13 -21.70
CA SER A 206 -6.98 12.45 -21.39
C SER A 206 -7.93 12.43 -20.17
N ALA A 207 -7.46 13.03 -19.07
CA ALA A 207 -8.29 13.41 -17.93
C ALA A 207 -9.20 14.57 -18.34
N ARG A 208 -10.51 14.44 -18.11
CA ARG A 208 -11.53 15.41 -18.56
C ARG A 208 -12.09 16.26 -17.42
N HIS A 209 -11.70 15.99 -16.18
CA HIS A 209 -12.12 16.76 -15.02
C HIS A 209 -11.14 16.58 -13.85
N PRO A 210 -10.83 17.62 -13.05
CA PRO A 210 -9.93 17.49 -11.90
C PRO A 210 -10.28 16.38 -10.90
N TRP A 211 -11.58 16.17 -10.60
CA TRP A 211 -12.07 15.06 -9.75
C TRP A 211 -11.80 13.64 -10.27
N GLU A 212 -11.23 13.49 -11.48
CA GLU A 212 -10.68 12.20 -11.96
C GLU A 212 -9.28 11.91 -11.40
N THR A 213 -8.73 12.84 -10.59
CA THR A 213 -7.49 12.72 -9.81
C THR A 213 -7.77 12.90 -8.32
N PHE A 214 -6.85 12.46 -7.46
CA PHE A 214 -6.86 12.81 -6.04
C PHE A 214 -6.32 14.23 -5.79
N SER A 215 -5.42 14.73 -6.64
CA SER A 215 -4.90 16.12 -6.59
C SER A 215 -5.83 17.18 -7.22
N SER A 216 -7.15 16.98 -7.16
CA SER A 216 -8.14 17.86 -7.82
C SER A 216 -8.09 19.34 -7.42
N LEU A 217 -7.52 19.69 -6.26
CA LEU A 217 -7.29 21.08 -5.80
C LEU A 217 -5.88 21.63 -6.12
N SER A 218 -5.01 20.86 -6.78
CA SER A 218 -3.64 21.27 -7.04
C SER A 218 -3.57 22.38 -8.11
N PRO A 219 -2.77 23.45 -7.94
CA PRO A 219 -2.80 24.62 -8.82
C PRO A 219 -2.46 24.39 -10.30
N HIS A 220 -1.86 23.25 -10.67
CA HIS A 220 -1.60 22.89 -12.07
C HIS A 220 -2.88 22.85 -12.92
N TRP A 221 -4.06 22.60 -12.31
CA TRP A 221 -5.34 22.69 -13.00
C TRP A 221 -5.69 24.13 -13.44
N LYS A 222 -5.20 25.18 -12.76
CA LYS A 222 -5.60 26.58 -13.03
C LYS A 222 -5.40 26.97 -14.50
N ASP A 223 -4.21 26.75 -15.04
CA ASP A 223 -3.87 27.21 -16.40
C ASP A 223 -4.70 26.51 -17.48
N PHE A 224 -5.00 25.22 -17.29
CA PHE A 224 -5.92 24.47 -18.14
C PHE A 224 -7.37 24.96 -18.03
N LEU A 225 -7.81 25.28 -16.82
CA LEU A 225 -9.19 25.70 -16.54
C LEU A 225 -9.48 27.15 -16.96
N ALA A 226 -8.45 28.00 -17.02
CA ALA A 226 -8.57 29.41 -17.36
C ALA A 226 -9.18 29.69 -18.75
N GLU A 227 -8.90 28.84 -19.77
CA GLU A 227 -9.48 29.01 -21.12
C GLU A 227 -11.02 28.96 -21.10
N LEU A 228 -11.61 28.17 -20.20
CA LEU A 228 -13.05 27.89 -20.14
C LEU A 228 -13.88 29.12 -19.71
N LYS A 229 -13.28 30.06 -18.98
CA LYS A 229 -13.92 31.32 -18.57
C LYS A 229 -14.33 32.19 -19.77
N ASN A 230 -13.76 31.95 -20.95
CA ASN A 230 -14.10 32.66 -22.19
C ASN A 230 -15.37 32.14 -22.87
N ALA A 231 -15.97 31.03 -22.41
CA ALA A 231 -17.12 30.43 -23.07
C ALA A 231 -18.41 31.26 -22.87
N PRO A 232 -19.26 31.42 -23.90
CA PRO A 232 -20.35 32.41 -23.89
C PRO A 232 -21.48 32.10 -22.90
N ASP A 233 -21.56 30.88 -22.37
CA ASP A 233 -22.53 30.49 -21.34
C ASP A 233 -21.90 30.24 -19.96
N TYR A 234 -20.59 30.48 -19.79
CA TYR A 234 -19.84 30.25 -18.54
C TYR A 234 -20.54 30.88 -17.33
N GLU A 235 -20.71 32.21 -17.35
CA GLU A 235 -21.41 33.01 -16.34
C GLU A 235 -22.81 32.47 -16.00
N THR A 236 -23.54 31.96 -17.00
CA THR A 236 -24.90 31.44 -16.82
C THR A 236 -24.90 30.09 -16.10
N VAL A 237 -23.86 29.27 -16.32
CA VAL A 237 -23.70 27.97 -15.65
C VAL A 237 -23.16 28.17 -14.24
N VAL A 238 -22.09 28.93 -14.05
CA VAL A 238 -21.44 29.12 -12.73
C VAL A 238 -22.28 30.01 -11.81
N GLY A 239 -23.06 30.94 -12.37
CA GLY A 239 -24.10 31.68 -11.65
C GLY A 239 -25.21 30.81 -11.04
N SER A 240 -25.31 29.52 -11.43
CA SER A 240 -26.26 28.56 -10.84
C SER A 240 -25.73 27.79 -9.61
N ILE A 241 -24.48 28.04 -9.19
CA ILE A 241 -23.85 27.44 -8.01
C ILE A 241 -24.38 28.12 -6.73
N PRO A 242 -24.78 27.38 -5.67
CA PRO A 242 -25.16 27.95 -4.38
C PRO A 242 -24.01 28.71 -3.70
N LYS A 243 -24.34 29.66 -2.82
CA LYS A 243 -23.31 30.38 -2.05
C LYS A 243 -22.63 29.44 -1.05
N GLU A 244 -23.44 28.60 -0.41
CA GLU A 244 -23.06 27.59 0.57
C GLU A 244 -22.00 26.65 -0.01
N ALA A 245 -22.20 26.21 -1.25
CA ALA A 245 -21.30 25.34 -1.98
C ALA A 245 -19.96 26.04 -2.32
N ARG A 246 -19.98 27.30 -2.78
CA ARG A 246 -18.75 28.11 -2.97
C ARG A 246 -17.97 28.25 -1.67
N THR A 247 -18.64 28.65 -0.58
CA THR A 247 -17.99 28.83 0.73
C THR A 247 -17.38 27.53 1.24
N ARG A 248 -18.11 26.41 1.19
CA ARG A 248 -17.60 25.11 1.62
C ARG A 248 -16.44 24.58 0.77
N PHE A 249 -16.37 24.92 -0.51
CA PHE A 249 -15.22 24.63 -1.36
C PHE A 249 -14.01 25.46 -0.91
N ALA A 250 -14.17 26.79 -0.79
CA ALA A 250 -13.12 27.69 -0.34
C ALA A 250 -12.53 27.27 1.02
N ASP A 251 -13.39 27.01 2.02
CA ASP A 251 -13.00 26.53 3.36
C ASP A 251 -12.22 25.20 3.35
N GLY A 252 -12.34 24.41 2.26
CA GLY A 252 -11.60 23.16 2.05
C GLY A 252 -10.32 23.29 1.21
N ALA A 253 -10.03 24.50 0.69
CA ALA A 253 -8.92 24.80 -0.21
C ALA A 253 -7.95 25.88 0.32
N LEU A 254 -8.28 26.54 1.44
CA LEU A 254 -7.43 27.51 2.17
C LEU A 254 -6.01 26.99 2.51
N SER A 255 -5.80 25.68 2.47
CA SER A 255 -4.51 25.01 2.66
C SER A 255 -3.63 24.96 1.41
N ILE A 256 -4.04 25.60 0.31
CA ILE A 256 -3.37 25.54 -1.01
C ILE A 256 -3.46 26.88 -1.73
N LEU A 257 -4.63 27.53 -1.68
CA LEU A 257 -4.97 28.74 -2.43
C LEU A 257 -5.76 29.73 -1.55
N SER A 258 -5.91 30.97 -2.02
CA SER A 258 -6.87 31.92 -1.45
C SER A 258 -8.31 31.40 -1.59
N ALA A 259 -9.25 31.93 -0.81
CA ALA A 259 -10.66 31.56 -0.89
C ALA A 259 -11.27 31.94 -2.25
N GLU A 260 -10.87 33.10 -2.76
CA GLU A 260 -11.28 33.67 -4.04
C GLU A 260 -10.71 32.83 -5.21
N ASP A 261 -9.39 32.61 -5.24
CA ASP A 261 -8.68 31.79 -6.24
C ASP A 261 -9.27 30.38 -6.34
N ALA A 262 -9.51 29.73 -5.19
CA ALA A 262 -10.06 28.38 -5.14
C ALA A 262 -11.45 28.29 -5.77
N VAL A 263 -12.26 29.33 -5.64
CA VAL A 263 -13.59 29.37 -6.28
C VAL A 263 -13.47 29.74 -7.76
N GLU A 264 -12.81 30.85 -8.07
CA GLU A 264 -12.82 31.43 -9.42
C GLU A 264 -11.96 30.65 -10.43
N ASP A 265 -10.80 30.10 -10.03
CA ASP A 265 -9.89 29.40 -10.96
C ASP A 265 -10.07 27.88 -10.99
N LEU A 266 -10.61 27.29 -9.92
CA LEU A 266 -10.78 25.84 -9.81
C LEU A 266 -12.25 25.41 -9.79
N TYR A 267 -13.02 25.82 -8.78
CA TYR A 267 -14.36 25.28 -8.56
C TYR A 267 -15.37 25.64 -9.65
N GLU A 268 -15.41 26.91 -10.07
CA GLU A 268 -16.36 27.35 -11.09
C GLU A 268 -16.09 26.72 -12.46
N PRO A 269 -14.82 26.64 -12.96
CA PRO A 269 -14.50 25.86 -14.16
C PRO A 269 -14.78 24.35 -14.04
N MET A 270 -14.57 23.73 -12.86
CA MET A 270 -14.98 22.34 -12.63
C MET A 270 -16.48 22.15 -12.88
N ILE A 271 -17.32 22.94 -12.20
CA ILE A 271 -18.77 22.87 -12.37
C ILE A 271 -19.19 23.19 -13.83
N TYR A 272 -18.48 24.10 -14.50
CA TYR A 272 -18.70 24.37 -15.93
C TYR A 272 -18.48 23.12 -16.80
N ILE A 273 -17.32 22.47 -16.72
CA ILE A 273 -17.03 21.24 -17.49
C ILE A 273 -18.05 20.16 -17.15
N ALA A 274 -18.31 19.95 -15.86
CA ALA A 274 -19.23 18.95 -15.34
C ALA A 274 -20.65 19.14 -15.89
N ALA A 275 -21.07 20.38 -16.14
CA ALA A 275 -22.33 20.71 -16.80
C ALA A 275 -22.30 20.51 -18.32
N GLN A 276 -21.21 20.83 -19.03
CA GLN A 276 -21.12 20.61 -20.48
C GLN A 276 -21.08 19.12 -20.83
N GLN A 277 -20.44 18.27 -20.02
CA GLN A 277 -20.45 16.80 -20.18
C GLN A 277 -21.87 16.21 -20.21
N GLN A 278 -22.85 16.85 -19.54
CA GLN A 278 -24.26 16.41 -19.54
C GLN A 278 -24.99 16.72 -20.85
N ARG A 279 -24.57 17.74 -21.60
CA ARG A 279 -25.36 18.23 -22.75
C ARG A 279 -25.19 17.38 -24.00
N GLY A 280 -24.14 16.56 -24.07
CA GLY A 280 -23.93 15.55 -25.13
C GLY A 280 -23.82 16.10 -26.56
N GLY A 281 -23.62 17.40 -26.72
CA GLY A 281 -23.59 18.09 -28.02
C GLY A 281 -22.24 18.70 -28.34
N ASP A 282 -22.05 19.05 -29.61
CA ASP A 282 -20.96 19.90 -30.06
C ASP A 282 -21.15 21.32 -29.53
N SER A 283 -20.62 21.58 -28.33
CA SER A 283 -20.35 22.93 -27.87
C SER A 283 -19.11 23.46 -28.59
N ASP A 284 -19.31 24.46 -29.46
CA ASP A 284 -18.31 25.21 -30.22
C ASP A 284 -17.30 25.96 -29.32
N ILE A 285 -16.48 25.23 -28.56
CA ILE A 285 -15.45 25.78 -27.67
C ILE A 285 -14.14 26.06 -28.44
N TYR A 286 -13.88 25.33 -29.54
CA TYR A 286 -12.66 25.43 -30.35
C TYR A 286 -12.92 25.77 -31.84
N THR A 287 -13.78 26.75 -32.12
CA THR A 287 -14.01 27.28 -33.49
C THR A 287 -13.55 28.73 -33.68
N ARG A 288 -12.40 29.08 -33.09
CA ARG A 288 -11.64 30.29 -33.48
C ARG A 288 -10.13 30.09 -33.31
N GLU A 289 -9.36 30.69 -34.22
CA GLU A 289 -7.90 30.51 -34.43
C GLU A 289 -7.03 30.79 -33.17
N SER A 290 -6.91 29.81 -32.27
CA SER A 290 -5.91 29.76 -31.20
C SER A 290 -5.17 28.42 -31.27
N THR A 291 -3.85 28.45 -31.19
CA THR A 291 -2.99 27.38 -31.73
C THR A 291 -2.63 26.30 -30.69
N VAL A 292 -3.64 25.63 -30.15
CA VAL A 292 -3.48 24.50 -29.21
C VAL A 292 -4.16 23.24 -29.79
N LEU A 293 -3.48 22.09 -29.67
CA LEU A 293 -4.00 20.74 -29.97
C LEU A 293 -4.58 20.50 -31.39
N THR A 294 -3.82 20.80 -32.44
CA THR A 294 -3.95 20.08 -33.73
C THR A 294 -2.60 19.62 -34.30
N SER A 295 -2.35 18.31 -34.26
CA SER A 295 -1.30 17.68 -35.09
C SER A 295 -1.86 17.40 -36.47
N SER A 296 -1.67 18.32 -37.41
CA SER A 296 -2.24 18.21 -38.76
C SER A 296 -1.62 17.08 -39.59
N THR A 297 -2.43 16.11 -40.04
CA THR A 297 -2.61 15.73 -41.46
C THR A 297 -3.55 14.51 -41.61
N GLY A 298 -4.36 14.50 -42.66
CA GLY A 298 -5.21 13.36 -43.03
C GLY A 298 -6.69 13.56 -42.69
N ALA A 299 -7.49 13.95 -43.68
CA ALA A 299 -8.94 14.04 -43.54
C ALA A 299 -9.60 12.73 -43.99
N ASP A 300 -10.62 12.27 -43.27
CA ASP A 300 -11.97 12.22 -43.85
C ASP A 300 -13.09 12.22 -42.78
N ASN A 301 -14.27 12.72 -43.16
CA ASN A 301 -15.59 12.61 -42.52
C ASN A 301 -15.70 12.34 -40.99
N GLY A 302 -16.00 13.39 -40.20
CA GLY A 302 -16.53 13.24 -38.82
C GLY A 302 -15.92 14.18 -37.79
N SER A 303 -16.11 15.49 -37.92
CA SER A 303 -15.53 16.49 -37.01
C SER A 303 -16.31 16.62 -35.70
N GLU A 304 -16.17 15.67 -34.76
CA GLU A 304 -16.50 15.95 -33.35
C GLU A 304 -15.68 17.15 -32.86
N THR A 305 -16.32 18.08 -32.15
CA THR A 305 -15.61 19.22 -31.52
C THR A 305 -14.61 18.72 -30.45
N PRO A 306 -13.43 19.36 -30.31
CA PRO A 306 -12.46 18.98 -29.28
C PRO A 306 -13.06 19.17 -27.89
N ARG A 307 -13.21 18.07 -27.15
CA ARG A 307 -13.65 18.08 -25.75
C ARG A 307 -12.47 18.45 -24.85
N PHE A 308 -12.70 19.28 -23.83
CA PHE A 308 -11.69 19.60 -22.82
C PHE A 308 -11.01 18.33 -22.29
N GLY A 309 -9.69 18.37 -22.15
CA GLY A 309 -8.91 17.22 -21.75
C GLY A 309 -7.43 17.51 -21.55
N VAL A 310 -6.84 16.87 -20.54
CA VAL A 310 -5.45 17.05 -20.09
C VAL A 310 -4.73 15.71 -20.04
N GLU A 311 -3.53 15.63 -20.59
CA GLU A 311 -2.66 14.44 -20.46
C GLU A 311 -1.92 14.50 -19.11
N ASP A 312 -2.69 14.28 -18.05
CA ASP A 312 -2.30 14.46 -16.64
C ASP A 312 -1.35 13.34 -16.15
N VAL A 313 -0.26 13.72 -15.49
CA VAL A 313 0.80 12.79 -15.04
C VAL A 313 0.33 11.80 -13.96
N GLU A 314 -0.54 12.22 -13.05
CA GLU A 314 -1.12 11.37 -12.00
C GLU A 314 -2.13 10.39 -12.60
N PHE A 315 -3.09 10.90 -13.37
CA PHE A 315 -4.13 10.10 -14.03
C PHE A 315 -3.53 9.01 -14.91
N ASN A 316 -2.51 9.35 -15.69
CA ASN A 316 -1.80 8.39 -16.55
C ASN A 316 -0.97 7.39 -15.75
N ALA A 317 -0.32 7.80 -14.66
CA ALA A 317 0.41 6.89 -13.78
C ALA A 317 -0.51 5.89 -13.06
N LEU A 318 -1.66 6.36 -12.53
CA LEU A 318 -2.66 5.50 -11.90
C LEU A 318 -3.31 4.56 -12.92
N ALA A 319 -3.65 5.06 -14.12
CA ALA A 319 -4.22 4.24 -15.20
C ALA A 319 -3.23 3.18 -15.73
N LEU A 320 -1.93 3.52 -15.83
CA LEU A 320 -0.87 2.55 -16.13
C LEU A 320 -0.78 1.49 -15.04
N ARG A 321 -0.74 1.93 -13.77
CA ARG A 321 -0.67 1.04 -12.61
C ARG A 321 -1.84 0.05 -12.58
N SER A 322 -3.06 0.53 -12.79
CA SER A 322 -4.28 -0.29 -12.90
C SER A 322 -4.22 -1.23 -14.11
N SER A 323 -3.74 -0.77 -15.27
CA SER A 323 -3.54 -1.63 -16.45
C SER A 323 -2.59 -2.79 -16.16
N LEU A 324 -1.47 -2.53 -15.49
CA LEU A 324 -0.50 -3.55 -15.06
C LEU A 324 -1.08 -4.47 -13.97
N GLY A 325 -1.90 -3.95 -13.05
CA GLY A 325 -2.67 -4.75 -12.10
C GLY A 325 -3.59 -5.75 -12.81
N LEU A 326 -4.35 -5.31 -13.81
CA LEU A 326 -5.26 -6.17 -14.58
C LEU A 326 -4.51 -7.24 -15.41
N VAL A 327 -3.33 -6.92 -15.95
CA VAL A 327 -2.46 -7.92 -16.62
C VAL A 327 -1.99 -9.00 -15.64
N ASN A 328 -1.64 -8.64 -14.40
CA ASN A 328 -1.26 -9.60 -13.37
C ASN A 328 -2.44 -10.48 -12.92
N ILE A 329 -3.63 -9.88 -12.75
CA ILE A 329 -4.88 -10.62 -12.47
C ILE A 329 -5.15 -11.63 -13.60
N GLY A 330 -5.03 -11.21 -14.87
CA GLY A 330 -5.19 -12.09 -16.03
C GLY A 330 -4.25 -13.29 -15.98
N ARG A 331 -2.97 -13.09 -15.63
CA ARG A 331 -1.97 -14.18 -15.53
C ARG A 331 -2.39 -15.24 -14.50
N VAL A 332 -2.81 -14.80 -13.31
CA VAL A 332 -3.31 -15.72 -12.26
C VAL A 332 -4.55 -16.48 -12.74
N LEU A 333 -5.43 -15.85 -13.51
CA LEU A 333 -6.61 -16.52 -14.05
C LEU A 333 -6.30 -17.48 -15.21
N VAL A 334 -5.29 -17.25 -16.04
CA VAL A 334 -4.84 -18.25 -17.02
C VAL A 334 -4.40 -19.53 -16.32
N GLU A 335 -3.61 -19.41 -15.25
CA GLU A 335 -3.06 -20.56 -14.52
C GLU A 335 -4.07 -21.24 -13.57
N HIS A 336 -5.04 -20.49 -13.03
CA HIS A 336 -5.89 -20.95 -11.91
C HIS A 336 -7.40 -20.78 -12.11
N SER A 337 -7.90 -20.35 -13.29
CA SER A 337 -9.35 -20.23 -13.54
C SER A 337 -10.15 -21.52 -13.35
N SER A 338 -9.49 -22.67 -13.34
CA SER A 338 -10.11 -23.98 -13.05
C SER A 338 -10.75 -24.10 -11.66
N VAL A 339 -10.42 -23.23 -10.69
CA VAL A 339 -11.12 -23.16 -9.40
C VAL A 339 -12.26 -22.13 -9.37
N CYS A 340 -12.44 -21.33 -10.42
CA CYS A 340 -13.50 -20.34 -10.48
C CYS A 340 -14.88 -21.00 -10.62
N THR A 341 -15.76 -20.72 -9.66
CA THR A 341 -17.21 -20.90 -9.83
C THR A 341 -17.80 -19.73 -10.64
N GLY A 342 -18.61 -20.04 -11.65
CA GLY A 342 -19.36 -19.05 -12.43
C GLY A 342 -18.55 -18.21 -13.45
N PHE A 343 -17.25 -18.47 -13.64
CA PHE A 343 -16.42 -17.72 -14.58
C PHE A 343 -16.63 -18.18 -16.03
N THR A 344 -16.66 -17.21 -16.94
CA THR A 344 -17.20 -17.32 -18.30
C THR A 344 -16.14 -17.45 -19.39
N LEU A 345 -14.97 -16.82 -19.21
CA LEU A 345 -13.92 -16.75 -20.24
C LEU A 345 -13.09 -18.03 -20.29
N THR A 346 -12.80 -18.50 -21.50
CA THR A 346 -11.85 -19.60 -21.71
C THR A 346 -10.40 -19.12 -21.56
N GLU A 347 -9.48 -20.06 -21.31
CA GLU A 347 -8.02 -19.83 -21.29
C GLU A 347 -7.54 -19.08 -22.54
N LYS A 348 -8.09 -19.40 -23.72
CA LYS A 348 -7.76 -18.74 -25.00
C LYS A 348 -8.22 -17.29 -25.05
N GLU A 349 -9.40 -16.98 -24.50
CA GLU A 349 -9.93 -15.62 -24.44
C GLU A 349 -9.16 -14.78 -23.43
N LEU A 350 -8.83 -15.35 -22.26
CA LEU A 350 -7.93 -14.76 -21.28
C LEU A 350 -6.56 -14.41 -21.87
N LEU A 351 -5.91 -15.33 -22.60
CA LEU A 351 -4.63 -15.08 -23.26
C LEU A 351 -4.72 -13.95 -24.29
N ASN A 352 -5.79 -13.92 -25.09
CA ASN A 352 -6.05 -12.85 -26.06
C ASN A 352 -6.26 -11.48 -25.38
N ASP A 353 -7.10 -11.42 -24.34
CA ASP A 353 -7.29 -10.18 -23.57
C ASP A 353 -6.00 -9.74 -22.86
N MET A 354 -5.18 -10.68 -22.36
CA MET A 354 -3.85 -10.38 -21.80
C MET A 354 -2.89 -9.80 -22.83
N GLU A 355 -2.80 -10.34 -24.05
CA GLU A 355 -1.97 -9.79 -25.12
C GLU A 355 -2.37 -8.34 -25.45
N VAL A 356 -3.67 -8.09 -25.57
CA VAL A 356 -4.22 -6.75 -25.82
C VAL A 356 -3.93 -5.81 -24.65
N LEU A 357 -4.24 -6.20 -23.41
CA LEU A 357 -3.98 -5.39 -22.21
C LEU A 357 -2.49 -5.08 -22.04
N HIS A 358 -1.60 -6.05 -22.27
CA HIS A 358 -0.15 -5.86 -22.15
C HIS A 358 0.43 -4.99 -23.28
N ALA A 359 -0.18 -5.00 -24.47
CA ALA A 359 0.14 -4.03 -25.52
C ALA A 359 -0.33 -2.62 -25.14
N MET A 360 -1.55 -2.47 -24.59
CA MET A 360 -2.07 -1.18 -24.14
C MET A 360 -1.28 -0.60 -22.97
N ALA A 361 -0.90 -1.42 -21.98
CA ALA A 361 -0.10 -1.00 -20.83
C ALA A 361 1.27 -0.50 -21.26
N ARG A 362 2.01 -1.25 -22.08
CA ARG A 362 3.34 -0.82 -22.58
C ARG A 362 3.27 0.38 -23.53
N GLY A 363 2.17 0.53 -24.27
CA GLY A 363 1.91 1.72 -25.08
C GLY A 363 1.75 2.98 -24.21
N LEU A 364 1.01 2.88 -23.11
CA LEU A 364 0.83 3.95 -22.13
C LEU A 364 2.10 4.23 -21.32
N GLU A 365 2.83 3.18 -20.92
CA GLU A 365 4.12 3.25 -20.24
C GLU A 365 5.15 4.04 -21.06
N GLY A 366 5.29 3.68 -22.35
CA GLY A 366 6.18 4.40 -23.28
C GLY A 366 5.73 5.83 -23.58
N ALA A 367 4.44 6.15 -23.46
CA ALA A 367 3.93 7.51 -23.60
C ALA A 367 4.12 8.36 -22.32
N LEU A 368 4.13 7.73 -21.14
CA LEU A 368 4.28 8.38 -19.84
C LEU A 368 5.76 8.58 -19.47
N ILE A 369 6.54 7.50 -19.44
CA ILE A 369 7.94 7.48 -18.99
C ILE A 369 8.90 7.86 -20.12
N GLY A 370 8.46 7.74 -21.36
CA GLY A 370 9.30 7.89 -22.54
C GLY A 370 10.12 6.63 -22.85
N ASN A 371 10.73 6.62 -24.03
CA ASN A 371 11.57 5.55 -24.58
C ASN A 371 12.46 6.14 -25.71
N ASN A 372 13.22 5.29 -26.41
CA ASN A 372 14.12 5.70 -27.51
C ASN A 372 13.46 6.46 -28.68
N SER A 373 12.14 6.61 -28.71
CA SER A 373 11.39 7.36 -29.73
C SER A 373 10.45 8.43 -29.18
N THR A 374 10.32 8.58 -27.85
CA THR A 374 9.42 9.55 -27.21
C THR A 374 10.00 10.02 -25.88
N GLN A 375 10.00 11.32 -25.60
CA GLN A 375 10.44 11.86 -24.30
C GLN A 375 9.44 11.54 -23.17
N GLY A 376 8.18 11.26 -23.52
CA GLY A 376 7.08 11.09 -22.57
C GLY A 376 6.80 12.38 -21.81
N LEU A 377 6.42 12.27 -20.54
CA LEU A 377 6.20 13.39 -19.61
C LEU A 377 7.48 13.84 -18.88
N TRP A 378 8.66 13.33 -19.25
CA TRP A 378 9.93 13.65 -18.59
C TRP A 378 10.43 15.06 -18.97
N ASN A 379 10.48 15.98 -18.03
CA ASN A 379 11.10 17.30 -18.24
C ASN A 379 12.59 17.25 -17.86
N ALA A 380 13.46 17.11 -18.87
CA ALA A 380 14.91 17.05 -18.72
C ALA A 380 15.57 18.39 -18.30
N SER A 381 14.80 19.48 -18.15
CA SER A 381 15.30 20.73 -17.57
C SER A 381 15.14 20.76 -16.04
N SER A 382 14.15 20.06 -15.49
CA SER A 382 13.91 19.92 -14.05
C SER A 382 14.29 18.54 -13.51
N ASP A 383 14.61 17.58 -14.38
CA ASP A 383 14.84 16.16 -14.07
C ASP A 383 13.68 15.51 -13.30
N PHE A 384 12.46 15.81 -13.76
CA PHE A 384 11.23 15.40 -13.09
C PHE A 384 10.07 15.32 -14.10
N PHE A 385 8.99 14.59 -13.78
CA PHE A 385 7.83 14.51 -14.65
C PHE A 385 6.86 15.69 -14.45
N ALA A 386 6.22 16.13 -15.54
CA ALA A 386 5.22 17.19 -15.55
C ALA A 386 4.09 16.88 -16.57
N ASP A 387 2.96 17.57 -16.47
CA ASP A 387 1.85 17.40 -17.43
C ASP A 387 2.26 17.85 -18.85
N SER A 388 1.69 17.26 -19.91
CA SER A 388 2.27 17.36 -21.27
C SER A 388 2.28 18.75 -21.92
N SER A 389 1.58 19.72 -21.34
CA SER A 389 1.15 20.92 -22.05
C SER A 389 2.13 22.09 -21.91
N ARG A 390 2.12 22.96 -22.92
CA ARG A 390 2.79 24.28 -22.88
C ARG A 390 2.04 25.31 -22.02
N VAL A 391 0.88 24.94 -21.49
CA VAL A 391 -0.03 25.82 -20.75
C VAL A 391 0.24 25.71 -19.25
N SER A 392 0.36 24.48 -18.73
CA SER A 392 0.67 24.20 -17.32
C SER A 392 2.18 24.13 -17.05
N MET A 393 2.88 25.24 -17.29
CA MET A 393 4.25 25.41 -16.80
C MET A 393 4.25 26.05 -15.40
N THR A 394 3.64 25.37 -14.43
CA THR A 394 3.69 25.79 -13.03
C THR A 394 5.13 25.83 -12.53
N SER A 395 5.55 26.96 -11.96
CA SER A 395 6.85 27.12 -11.30
C SER A 395 7.03 26.18 -10.10
N VAL A 396 5.94 25.74 -9.49
CA VAL A 396 5.92 24.87 -8.32
C VAL A 396 5.82 23.40 -8.73
N HIS A 397 6.87 22.62 -8.50
CA HIS A 397 6.83 21.16 -8.65
C HIS A 397 6.02 20.51 -7.50
N SER A 398 5.37 19.37 -7.76
CA SER A 398 4.58 18.62 -6.77
C SER A 398 4.79 17.11 -6.87
N LEU A 399 4.47 16.36 -5.81
CA LEU A 399 4.64 14.90 -5.75
C LEU A 399 3.89 14.14 -6.86
N ARG A 400 2.93 14.77 -7.56
CA ARG A 400 2.32 14.27 -8.80
C ARG A 400 3.37 13.81 -9.81
N GLY A 401 4.46 14.56 -9.97
CA GLY A 401 5.56 14.23 -10.88
C GLY A 401 6.43 13.04 -10.44
N PHE A 402 6.22 12.47 -9.25
CA PHE A 402 6.85 11.21 -8.84
C PHE A 402 5.98 9.98 -9.18
N LEU A 403 4.68 10.15 -9.43
CA LEU A 403 3.76 9.02 -9.63
C LEU A 403 4.09 8.10 -10.82
N PRO A 404 4.79 8.49 -11.91
CA PRO A 404 5.28 7.53 -12.90
C PRO A 404 6.14 6.41 -12.31
N GLY A 405 6.92 6.70 -11.25
CA GLY A 405 7.66 5.71 -10.45
C GLY A 405 6.78 4.89 -9.48
N TYR A 406 5.57 5.35 -9.15
CA TYR A 406 4.55 4.48 -8.54
C TYR A 406 3.95 3.51 -9.57
N GLY A 407 3.76 3.96 -10.81
CA GLY A 407 3.19 3.20 -11.92
C GLY A 407 4.03 2.01 -12.36
N ALA A 408 5.28 2.27 -12.77
CA ALA A 408 6.24 1.27 -13.24
C ALA A 408 7.64 1.49 -12.63
N GLU A 409 8.58 0.58 -12.89
CA GLU A 409 9.99 0.83 -12.55
C GLU A 409 10.59 1.78 -13.61
N LEU A 410 11.28 2.82 -13.16
CA LEU A 410 11.96 3.78 -14.03
C LEU A 410 13.31 3.24 -14.50
N ASP A 411 13.71 3.63 -15.71
CA ASP A 411 15.07 3.44 -16.22
C ASP A 411 16.11 4.09 -15.28
N ASP A 412 17.33 3.55 -15.24
CA ASP A 412 18.33 3.92 -14.23
C ASP A 412 18.64 5.43 -14.20
N ASP A 413 18.66 6.09 -15.37
CA ASP A 413 18.87 7.54 -15.47
C ASP A 413 17.70 8.31 -14.84
N LYS A 414 16.46 8.16 -15.35
CA LYS A 414 15.30 8.88 -14.79
C LYS A 414 15.04 8.51 -13.33
N LYS A 415 15.37 7.28 -12.92
CA LYS A 415 15.28 6.80 -11.55
C LYS A 415 16.20 7.57 -10.61
N MET A 416 17.50 7.64 -10.93
CA MET A 416 18.47 8.37 -10.12
C MET A 416 18.23 9.88 -10.15
N LEU A 417 17.86 10.41 -11.33
CA LEU A 417 17.56 11.83 -11.52
C LEU A 417 16.30 12.25 -10.74
N SER A 418 15.22 11.44 -10.74
CA SER A 418 14.05 11.67 -9.89
C SER A 418 14.40 11.58 -8.39
N MET A 419 15.30 10.66 -8.03
CA MET A 419 15.65 10.39 -6.63
C MET A 419 16.44 11.52 -5.97
N LYS A 420 17.20 12.30 -6.75
CA LYS A 420 17.98 13.42 -6.21
C LYS A 420 17.08 14.40 -5.43
N HIS A 421 15.83 14.62 -5.85
CA HIS A 421 14.85 15.48 -5.19
C HIS A 421 14.36 14.99 -3.81
N PHE A 422 14.88 13.86 -3.32
CA PHE A 422 14.66 13.32 -1.97
C PHE A 422 15.98 13.11 -1.20
N LEU A 423 17.12 13.47 -1.81
CA LEU A 423 18.47 13.31 -1.27
C LEU A 423 19.29 14.62 -1.31
N SER A 424 18.89 15.63 -2.07
CA SER A 424 19.55 16.93 -2.17
C SER A 424 19.48 17.73 -0.87
N GLU A 425 20.47 18.61 -0.67
CA GLU A 425 20.57 19.49 0.49
C GLU A 425 19.40 20.49 0.58
N PRO A 426 19.00 20.91 1.80
CA PRO A 426 18.08 22.04 1.99
C PRO A 426 18.64 23.29 1.30
N GLY A 427 17.79 24.06 0.62
CA GLY A 427 18.24 25.11 -0.31
C GLY A 427 18.34 24.63 -1.77
N SER A 428 17.60 23.58 -2.14
CA SER A 428 17.47 23.10 -3.52
C SER A 428 16.08 22.51 -3.77
N PHE A 429 15.71 22.24 -5.03
CA PHE A 429 14.47 21.54 -5.38
C PHE A 429 14.45 20.15 -4.73
N SER A 430 13.74 20.06 -3.60
CA SER A 430 13.63 18.90 -2.73
C SER A 430 12.24 18.82 -2.09
N PHE A 431 11.75 17.62 -1.80
CA PHE A 431 10.50 17.38 -1.06
C PHE A 431 10.74 17.01 0.42
N PHE A 432 12.01 16.94 0.85
CA PHE A 432 12.45 16.44 2.16
C PHE A 432 13.03 17.55 3.06
N CYS A 433 12.61 18.82 2.90
CA CYS A 433 13.16 19.95 3.64
C CYS A 433 12.61 20.13 5.08
N THR A 434 11.64 19.33 5.51
CA THR A 434 10.83 19.56 6.73
C THR A 434 10.94 18.43 7.76
N GLN A 435 10.33 18.62 8.94
CA GLN A 435 10.34 17.62 10.01
C GLN A 435 9.55 16.35 9.66
N PHE A 436 8.43 16.49 8.95
CA PHE A 436 7.50 15.41 8.61
C PHE A 436 7.29 15.29 7.09
N PRO A 437 8.30 14.83 6.33
CA PRO A 437 8.21 14.71 4.88
C PRO A 437 7.26 13.59 4.41
N ALA A 438 6.83 13.59 3.14
CA ALA A 438 7.17 14.55 2.08
C ALA A 438 6.21 15.73 2.03
N SER A 439 6.73 16.94 1.78
CA SER A 439 5.87 18.06 1.40
C SER A 439 5.24 17.78 0.03
N PHE A 440 3.95 18.10 -0.14
CA PHE A 440 3.25 17.82 -1.40
C PHE A 440 3.76 18.68 -2.56
N PHE A 441 4.11 19.94 -2.27
CA PHE A 441 4.89 20.80 -3.14
C PHE A 441 6.38 20.72 -2.81
N ALA A 442 7.22 20.97 -3.80
CA ALA A 442 8.65 21.12 -3.62
C ALA A 442 8.96 22.33 -2.75
N CYS A 443 9.98 22.21 -1.90
CA CYS A 443 10.53 23.34 -1.17
C CYS A 443 11.36 24.22 -2.12
N SER A 444 11.28 25.55 -1.95
CA SER A 444 12.14 26.48 -2.67
C SER A 444 13.61 26.31 -2.25
N GLY A 445 14.52 26.66 -3.16
CA GLY A 445 15.96 26.66 -2.89
C GLY A 445 16.50 27.97 -2.33
N ASP A 446 15.87 29.10 -2.65
CA ASP A 446 16.35 30.42 -2.27
C ASP A 446 15.60 30.99 -1.07
N ASP A 447 16.34 31.19 0.02
CA ASP A 447 16.01 32.15 1.06
C ASP A 447 16.39 33.55 0.53
N SER A 448 15.46 34.50 0.51
CA SER A 448 15.64 35.92 0.15
C SER A 448 16.09 36.28 -1.29
N THR A 449 15.11 36.63 -2.14
CA THR A 449 15.20 37.92 -2.85
C THR A 449 13.95 38.76 -2.57
N GLU A 450 14.12 39.92 -1.91
CA GLU A 450 13.04 40.87 -1.67
C GLU A 450 12.62 41.58 -2.97
N VAL A 451 11.84 40.90 -3.83
CA VAL A 451 11.26 41.50 -5.05
C VAL A 451 10.05 42.37 -4.70
N SER A 452 10.32 43.45 -3.95
CA SER A 452 9.50 44.66 -3.87
C SER A 452 8.00 44.47 -3.57
N GLY A 453 7.68 43.73 -2.50
CA GLY A 453 6.41 43.90 -1.78
C GLY A 453 5.17 43.27 -2.40
N LEU A 454 5.32 42.30 -3.30
CA LEU A 454 4.33 41.22 -3.36
C LEU A 454 4.55 40.28 -2.17
N ILE A 455 3.47 39.65 -1.72
CA ILE A 455 3.50 38.60 -0.70
C ILE A 455 4.02 37.32 -1.37
N ASP A 456 4.74 36.47 -0.64
CA ASP A 456 5.14 35.15 -1.13
C ASP A 456 3.92 34.27 -1.45
N ASP A 457 3.61 34.12 -2.74
CA ASP A 457 2.60 33.19 -3.29
C ASP A 457 3.05 31.70 -3.19
N HIS A 458 3.95 31.38 -2.26
CA HIS A 458 4.41 30.02 -2.01
C HIS A 458 3.31 29.25 -1.23
N PRO A 459 2.72 28.17 -1.79
CA PRO A 459 1.67 27.43 -1.11
C PRO A 459 2.23 26.79 0.18
N PRO A 460 1.45 26.77 1.28
CA PRO A 460 1.96 26.38 2.59
C PRO A 460 2.44 24.93 2.57
N THR A 461 3.59 24.70 3.21
CA THR A 461 4.29 23.40 3.18
C THR A 461 3.49 22.34 3.94
N THR A 462 2.66 21.60 3.21
CA THR A 462 1.75 20.59 3.73
C THR A 462 2.12 19.19 3.25
N THR A 463 2.07 18.23 4.17
CA THR A 463 2.32 16.81 3.90
C THR A 463 1.00 16.10 3.68
N TRP A 464 0.79 15.57 2.47
CA TRP A 464 -0.46 14.91 2.08
C TRP A 464 -0.29 13.40 2.21
N MET A 465 -1.03 12.78 3.13
CA MET A 465 -0.73 11.42 3.56
C MET A 465 -0.91 10.38 2.44
N LEU A 466 -1.83 10.60 1.50
CA LEU A 466 -2.01 9.76 0.32
C LEU A 466 -0.78 9.75 -0.60
N TYR A 467 -0.08 10.89 -0.71
CA TYR A 467 1.15 10.95 -1.51
C TYR A 467 2.32 10.28 -0.81
N ASN A 468 2.36 10.24 0.53
CA ASN A 468 3.31 9.40 1.26
C ASN A 468 3.09 7.89 0.96
N TYR A 469 1.85 7.42 0.74
CA TYR A 469 1.60 6.06 0.26
C TYR A 469 2.16 5.84 -1.16
N PHE A 470 1.83 6.71 -2.13
CA PHE A 470 2.35 6.57 -3.49
C PHE A 470 3.89 6.66 -3.54
N LEU A 471 4.48 7.54 -2.74
CA LEU A 471 5.92 7.74 -2.60
C LEU A 471 6.62 6.50 -2.00
N GLN A 472 6.15 6.00 -0.86
CA GLN A 472 6.65 4.76 -0.24
C GLN A 472 6.61 3.59 -1.23
N ARG A 473 5.48 3.40 -1.91
CA ARG A 473 5.26 2.29 -2.84
C ARG A 473 6.10 2.44 -4.12
N GLY A 474 6.30 3.67 -4.61
CA GLY A 474 7.17 3.97 -5.74
C GLY A 474 8.66 3.82 -5.41
N PHE A 475 9.11 4.25 -4.22
CA PHE A 475 10.47 3.97 -3.72
C PHE A 475 10.75 2.47 -3.61
N ALA A 476 9.81 1.70 -3.04
CA ALA A 476 9.93 0.24 -2.98
C ALA A 476 10.00 -0.41 -4.38
N ARG A 477 9.14 0.04 -5.32
CA ARG A 477 9.17 -0.43 -6.73
C ARG A 477 10.50 -0.12 -7.42
N ASN A 478 11.07 1.06 -7.17
CA ASN A 478 12.33 1.52 -7.76
C ASN A 478 13.57 1.09 -6.96
N LYS A 479 13.45 0.13 -6.03
CA LYS A 479 14.58 -0.48 -5.29
C LYS A 479 15.29 0.48 -4.32
N PHE A 480 14.58 1.46 -3.76
CA PHE A 480 15.03 2.32 -2.64
C PHE A 480 14.29 2.00 -1.33
N PRO A 481 14.47 0.80 -0.73
CA PRO A 481 13.74 0.39 0.47
C PRO A 481 13.97 1.34 1.66
N GLY A 482 15.20 1.84 1.86
CA GLY A 482 15.49 2.77 2.95
C GLY A 482 14.72 4.09 2.89
N LEU A 483 14.39 4.58 1.68
CA LEU A 483 13.55 5.77 1.52
C LEU A 483 12.05 5.45 1.68
N ALA A 484 11.61 4.25 1.29
CA ALA A 484 10.27 3.76 1.59
C ALA A 484 10.05 3.63 3.11
N ASP A 485 11.02 3.03 3.83
CA ASP A 485 11.00 2.91 5.28
C ASP A 485 11.08 4.27 5.98
N TYR A 486 11.84 5.22 5.44
CA TYR A 486 11.87 6.60 5.94
C TYR A 486 10.49 7.26 5.84
N VAL A 487 9.83 7.20 4.66
CA VAL A 487 8.47 7.75 4.47
C VAL A 487 7.45 7.05 5.36
N ARG A 488 7.51 5.73 5.53
CA ARG A 488 6.66 4.98 6.49
C ARG A 488 6.80 5.56 7.89
N ASN A 489 8.02 5.61 8.41
CA ASN A 489 8.29 6.02 9.78
C ASN A 489 7.96 7.50 10.01
N LYS A 490 8.28 8.39 9.06
CA LYS A 490 7.90 9.81 9.14
C LYS A 490 6.39 10.04 9.09
N THR A 491 5.65 9.25 8.30
CA THR A 491 4.18 9.30 8.27
C THR A 491 3.58 8.88 9.62
N ARG A 492 4.09 7.81 10.23
CA ARG A 492 3.70 7.39 11.58
C ARG A 492 3.95 8.50 12.60
N ASP A 493 5.18 9.01 12.63
CA ASP A 493 5.63 9.96 13.65
C ASP A 493 4.84 11.28 13.56
N MET A 494 4.49 11.72 12.35
CA MET A 494 3.59 12.84 12.08
C MET A 494 2.19 12.64 12.71
N VAL A 495 1.54 11.51 12.44
CA VAL A 495 0.19 11.24 12.99
C VAL A 495 0.22 11.07 14.51
N CYS A 496 1.32 10.55 15.06
CA CYS A 496 1.54 10.50 16.51
C CYS A 496 1.68 11.89 17.14
N GLU A 497 2.49 12.79 16.56
CA GLU A 497 2.64 14.17 17.05
C GLU A 497 1.32 14.96 16.97
N ALA A 498 0.58 14.82 15.86
CA ALA A 498 -0.78 15.38 15.69
C ALA A 498 -1.73 14.94 16.81
N THR A 499 -1.64 13.66 17.22
CA THR A 499 -2.44 13.06 18.29
C THR A 499 -2.00 13.50 19.69
N MET A 500 -0.75 13.95 19.89
CA MET A 500 -0.30 14.55 21.15
C MET A 500 -0.68 16.04 21.24
N SER A 501 -0.51 16.80 20.15
CA SER A 501 -0.85 18.23 20.11
C SER A 501 -2.36 18.50 20.21
N THR A 502 -3.21 17.61 19.69
CA THR A 502 -4.67 17.69 19.93
C THR A 502 -5.05 17.44 21.39
N ARG A 503 -4.27 16.62 22.13
CA ARG A 503 -4.51 16.33 23.55
C ARG A 503 -4.25 17.55 24.46
N THR A 504 -3.23 18.36 24.18
CA THR A 504 -2.88 19.52 25.01
C THR A 504 -3.88 20.66 24.86
N SER A 505 -4.42 20.88 23.65
CA SER A 505 -5.50 21.84 23.38
C SER A 505 -6.73 21.63 24.27
N LEU A 506 -7.20 20.37 24.38
CA LEU A 506 -8.39 20.01 25.17
C LEU A 506 -8.16 20.05 26.69
N ALA A 507 -6.91 20.03 27.15
CA ALA A 507 -6.56 19.91 28.57
C ALA A 507 -6.71 21.20 29.39
N TRP A 508 -6.98 22.36 28.77
CA TRP A 508 -7.09 23.63 29.50
C TRP A 508 -8.47 23.86 30.17
N SER A 509 -9.42 22.93 30.03
CA SER A 509 -10.71 22.99 30.74
C SER A 509 -10.57 22.50 32.20
N PRO A 510 -10.78 23.34 33.24
CA PRO A 510 -10.44 23.02 34.62
C PRO A 510 -11.42 22.07 35.34
N PHE A 511 -12.29 21.36 34.62
CA PHE A 511 -13.40 20.58 35.19
C PHE A 511 -13.52 19.13 34.66
N SER A 512 -12.43 18.53 34.18
CA SER A 512 -12.40 17.11 33.77
C SER A 512 -11.63 16.24 34.77
N LEU A 513 -12.37 15.63 35.71
CA LEU A 513 -11.91 14.51 36.56
C LEU A 513 -12.62 13.19 36.18
N ALA A 514 -13.05 13.08 34.92
CA ALA A 514 -13.43 11.80 34.32
C ALA A 514 -12.17 10.98 33.98
N ALA A 515 -12.31 9.65 33.85
CA ALA A 515 -11.20 8.78 33.53
C ALA A 515 -10.58 9.11 32.16
N GLU A 516 -9.28 8.83 32.00
CA GLU A 516 -8.54 9.01 30.74
C GLU A 516 -9.03 8.02 29.66
N GLU A 517 -10.14 8.33 28.98
CA GLU A 517 -10.33 7.82 27.63
C GLU A 517 -9.22 8.43 26.75
N PRO A 518 -8.41 7.61 26.06
CA PRO A 518 -7.31 8.12 25.26
C PRO A 518 -7.88 8.89 24.06
N ALA A 519 -7.36 10.10 23.82
CA ALA A 519 -7.79 10.90 22.68
C ALA A 519 -7.69 10.09 21.37
N PRO A 520 -8.72 10.13 20.50
CA PRO A 520 -8.70 9.40 19.24
C PRO A 520 -7.56 9.92 18.35
N THR A 521 -6.95 9.01 17.59
CA THR A 521 -5.88 9.38 16.64
C THR A 521 -6.35 10.45 15.66
N ALA A 522 -5.54 11.50 15.48
CA ALA A 522 -5.89 12.72 14.74
C ALA A 522 -5.79 12.51 13.21
N LEU A 523 -6.69 11.70 12.65
CA LEU A 523 -6.66 11.28 11.24
C LEU A 523 -7.24 12.33 10.29
N ALA A 524 -6.36 13.12 9.69
CA ALA A 524 -6.63 14.07 8.60
C ALA A 524 -5.90 13.68 7.30
N LEU A 525 -6.29 14.30 6.18
CA LEU A 525 -5.70 14.04 4.85
C LEU A 525 -4.36 14.75 4.62
N ALA A 526 -4.21 15.95 5.18
CA ALA A 526 -2.96 16.69 5.17
C ALA A 526 -2.65 17.30 6.55
N TYR A 527 -1.37 17.58 6.75
CA TYR A 527 -0.80 18.14 7.98
C TYR A 527 0.23 19.21 7.60
N ASP A 528 0.49 20.14 8.50
CA ASP A 528 1.64 21.04 8.42
C ASP A 528 2.93 20.21 8.48
N SER A 529 3.82 20.37 7.50
CA SER A 529 5.02 19.54 7.37
C SER A 529 6.10 19.78 8.45
N PHE A 530 6.02 20.87 9.22
CA PHE A 530 6.95 21.22 10.29
C PHE A 530 6.47 20.75 11.66
N ASN A 531 5.19 20.96 11.97
CA ASN A 531 4.64 20.76 13.33
C ASN A 531 3.55 19.66 13.42
N ALA A 532 3.18 19.03 12.29
CA ALA A 532 2.16 17.99 12.20
C ALA A 532 0.76 18.40 12.70
N VAL A 533 0.44 19.70 12.81
CA VAL A 533 -0.94 20.13 13.05
C VAL A 533 -1.80 19.67 11.87
N PRO A 534 -2.93 18.97 12.11
CA PRO A 534 -3.89 18.61 11.08
C PRO A 534 -4.37 19.86 10.32
N VAL A 535 -4.41 19.78 8.99
CA VAL A 535 -4.83 20.88 8.13
C VAL A 535 -6.22 20.59 7.58
N GLN A 536 -7.07 21.62 7.53
CA GLN A 536 -8.42 21.48 6.99
C GLN A 536 -8.36 21.35 5.46
N VAL A 537 -8.80 20.19 4.97
CA VAL A 537 -8.81 19.82 3.54
C VAL A 537 -10.21 19.31 3.17
N PHE A 538 -10.43 19.19 1.87
CA PHE A 538 -11.63 18.80 1.14
C PHE A 538 -12.46 17.61 1.67
N ASP A 539 -13.77 17.69 1.38
CA ASP A 539 -14.84 16.66 1.50
C ASP A 539 -15.05 15.97 2.86
N ASP A 540 -14.04 15.29 3.38
CA ASP A 540 -14.14 14.41 4.54
C ASP A 540 -14.36 15.19 5.85
N SER A 541 -14.69 14.46 6.92
CA SER A 541 -14.55 14.99 8.27
C SER A 541 -13.09 15.36 8.54
N TYR A 542 -12.79 16.66 8.61
CA TYR A 542 -11.46 17.26 8.85
C TYR A 542 -10.60 16.47 9.85
N LEU A 543 -11.20 16.06 10.97
CA LEU A 543 -10.66 15.04 11.86
C LEU A 543 -11.57 13.80 11.77
N GLY A 544 -11.00 12.66 11.40
CA GLY A 544 -11.71 11.38 11.23
C GLY A 544 -11.93 10.93 9.78
N SER A 545 -11.15 11.43 8.82
CA SER A 545 -11.23 11.02 7.41
C SER A 545 -11.03 9.51 7.23
N THR A 546 -11.90 8.89 6.43
CA THR A 546 -11.82 7.45 6.15
C THR A 546 -10.74 7.13 5.12
N LEU A 547 -10.52 8.00 4.13
CA LEU A 547 -9.37 7.90 3.24
C LEU A 547 -8.05 8.04 4.03
N ALA A 548 -7.97 8.95 5.01
CA ALA A 548 -6.81 9.06 5.89
C ALA A 548 -6.55 7.78 6.69
N ALA A 549 -7.60 7.21 7.31
CA ALA A 549 -7.51 5.94 8.05
C ALA A 549 -7.02 4.79 7.16
N ALA A 550 -7.59 4.68 5.95
CA ALA A 550 -7.21 3.67 4.97
C ALA A 550 -5.76 3.82 4.52
N VAL A 551 -5.34 5.04 4.18
CA VAL A 551 -3.96 5.31 3.74
C VAL A 551 -2.95 5.01 4.85
N LEU A 552 -3.22 5.38 6.09
CA LEU A 552 -2.31 5.11 7.20
C LEU A 552 -2.07 3.59 7.39
N LEU A 553 -3.14 2.79 7.39
CA LEU A 553 -3.04 1.33 7.44
C LEU A 553 -2.24 0.77 6.26
N ASN A 554 -2.54 1.23 5.04
CA ASN A 554 -1.82 0.86 3.82
C ASN A 554 -0.33 1.30 3.78
N VAL A 555 0.09 2.26 4.63
CA VAL A 555 1.48 2.69 4.79
C VAL A 555 2.19 1.88 5.88
N LEU A 556 1.54 1.66 7.03
CA LEU A 556 2.13 0.95 8.17
C LEU A 556 2.27 -0.55 7.90
N LEU A 557 1.25 -1.17 7.30
CA LEU A 557 1.13 -2.63 7.21
C LEU A 557 1.80 -3.22 5.95
N PRO A 558 2.27 -4.49 5.99
CA PRO A 558 3.05 -5.08 4.90
C PRO A 558 2.30 -5.16 3.56
N ALA A 559 2.99 -4.83 2.46
CA ALA A 559 2.42 -4.81 1.10
C ALA A 559 1.93 -6.18 0.57
N VAL A 560 2.36 -7.28 1.17
CA VAL A 560 2.04 -8.66 0.81
C VAL A 560 1.99 -9.46 2.11
N THR A 561 0.99 -10.33 2.27
CA THR A 561 0.95 -11.24 3.42
C THR A 561 2.14 -12.20 3.34
N PRO A 562 3.03 -12.23 4.36
CA PRO A 562 4.25 -13.02 4.31
C PRO A 562 3.94 -14.52 4.20
N PRO A 563 4.82 -15.31 3.56
CA PRO A 563 4.68 -16.76 3.57
C PRO A 563 4.71 -17.26 5.04
N PRO A 564 3.93 -18.31 5.39
CA PRO A 564 4.00 -18.91 6.71
C PRO A 564 5.44 -19.35 7.00
N SER A 565 5.93 -19.08 8.22
CA SER A 565 7.29 -19.47 8.60
C SER A 565 7.43 -21.00 8.49
N PRO A 566 8.55 -21.52 7.97
CA PRO A 566 8.78 -22.97 7.90
C PRO A 566 8.75 -23.64 9.28
N ASP A 567 9.01 -22.88 10.35
CA ASP A 567 8.98 -23.36 11.74
C ASP A 567 7.57 -23.30 12.38
N THR A 568 6.59 -22.69 11.73
CA THR A 568 5.18 -22.67 12.17
C THR A 568 4.34 -23.64 11.34
N PRO A 569 4.18 -24.91 11.76
CA PRO A 569 3.29 -25.84 11.07
C PRO A 569 1.84 -25.32 11.12
N PRO A 570 1.10 -25.31 10.00
CA PRO A 570 -0.24 -24.72 9.95
C PRO A 570 -1.23 -25.50 10.82
N ILE A 571 -1.87 -24.78 11.74
CA ILE A 571 -2.82 -25.35 12.72
C ILE A 571 -4.20 -25.52 12.05
N ASP A 572 -4.34 -26.53 11.20
CA ASP A 572 -5.65 -27.02 10.77
C ASP A 572 -6.37 -27.63 11.99
N HIS A 573 -7.59 -27.18 12.26
CA HIS A 573 -8.45 -27.73 13.31
C HIS A 573 -8.69 -29.24 13.17
N ARG A 574 -8.62 -29.79 11.94
CA ARG A 574 -8.67 -31.25 11.70
C ARG A 574 -7.39 -31.93 12.16
N ILE A 575 -6.21 -31.36 11.88
CA ILE A 575 -4.92 -31.87 12.37
C ILE A 575 -4.88 -31.82 13.90
N LEU A 576 -5.32 -30.70 14.51
CA LEU A 576 -5.44 -30.59 15.96
C LEU A 576 -6.38 -31.65 16.55
N SER A 577 -7.52 -31.90 15.90
CA SER A 577 -8.47 -32.95 16.30
C SER A 577 -7.89 -34.37 16.16
N VAL A 578 -7.10 -34.62 15.10
CA VAL A 578 -6.41 -35.90 14.89
C VAL A 578 -5.32 -36.11 15.95
N ILE A 579 -4.51 -35.10 16.26
CA ILE A 579 -3.48 -35.16 17.30
C ILE A 579 -4.14 -35.43 18.67
N MET A 580 -5.18 -34.68 19.03
CA MET A 580 -5.93 -34.89 20.28
C MET A 580 -6.53 -36.31 20.36
N CYS A 581 -7.05 -36.85 19.25
CA CYS A 581 -7.53 -38.24 19.20
C CYS A 581 -6.39 -39.26 19.37
N VAL A 582 -5.22 -39.03 18.77
CA VAL A 582 -4.03 -39.90 18.93
C VAL A 582 -3.53 -39.87 20.37
N GLU A 583 -3.43 -38.69 20.99
CA GLU A 583 -3.05 -38.55 22.40
C GLU A 583 -4.04 -39.25 23.33
N LEU A 584 -5.35 -39.13 23.08
CA LEU A 584 -6.39 -39.86 23.83
C LEU A 584 -6.24 -41.38 23.71
N VAL A 585 -5.96 -41.90 22.51
CA VAL A 585 -5.74 -43.33 22.27
C VAL A 585 -4.46 -43.82 22.97
N VAL A 586 -3.36 -43.05 22.93
CA VAL A 586 -2.11 -43.38 23.62
C VAL A 586 -2.31 -43.34 25.14
N ALA A 587 -2.94 -42.31 25.68
CA ALA A 587 -3.24 -42.19 27.12
C ALA A 587 -4.15 -43.32 27.61
N PHE A 588 -5.17 -43.69 26.84
CA PHE A 588 -6.04 -44.83 27.14
C PHE A 588 -5.29 -46.16 27.08
N GLY A 589 -4.40 -46.36 26.09
CA GLY A 589 -3.55 -47.54 25.99
C GLY A 589 -2.58 -47.69 27.17
N VAL A 590 -1.97 -46.59 27.62
CA VAL A 590 -1.12 -46.57 28.82
C VAL A 590 -1.95 -46.88 30.07
N ALA A 591 -3.11 -46.23 30.26
CA ALA A 591 -3.98 -46.49 31.41
C ALA A 591 -4.47 -47.94 31.46
N MET A 592 -4.86 -48.51 30.31
CA MET A 592 -5.28 -49.91 30.19
C MET A 592 -4.14 -50.88 30.49
N SER A 593 -2.91 -50.59 30.03
CA SER A 593 -1.75 -51.45 30.33
C SER A 593 -1.42 -51.45 31.83
N CYS A 594 -1.42 -50.28 32.48
CA CYS A 594 -1.26 -50.15 33.94
C CYS A 594 -2.37 -50.87 34.73
N PHE A 595 -3.62 -50.80 34.27
CA PHE A 595 -4.73 -51.53 34.88
C PHE A 595 -4.55 -53.05 34.77
N LEU A 596 -4.25 -53.56 33.58
CA LEU A 596 -4.01 -54.99 33.33
C LEU A 596 -2.82 -55.51 34.15
N PHE A 597 -1.72 -54.75 34.25
CA PHE A 597 -0.57 -55.10 35.11
C PHE A 597 -0.97 -55.18 36.58
N SER A 598 -1.78 -54.23 37.06
CA SER A 598 -2.28 -54.20 38.44
C SER A 598 -3.19 -55.39 38.74
N VAL A 599 -4.11 -55.73 37.83
CA VAL A 599 -5.00 -56.90 37.94
C VAL A 599 -4.18 -58.20 37.91
N TYR A 600 -3.19 -58.32 37.03
CA TYR A 600 -2.29 -59.48 36.95
C TYR A 600 -1.56 -59.73 38.28
N PHE A 601 -0.96 -58.68 38.88
CA PHE A 601 -0.29 -58.79 40.18
C PHE A 601 -1.23 -59.03 41.37
N VAL A 602 -2.52 -58.70 41.26
CA VAL A 602 -3.53 -59.05 42.28
C VAL A 602 -4.01 -60.49 42.12
N ALA A 603 -4.22 -60.96 40.89
CA ALA A 603 -4.67 -62.31 40.58
C ALA A 603 -3.58 -63.36 40.90
N ASN A 604 -2.33 -63.11 40.51
CA ASN A 604 -1.19 -64.00 40.73
C ASN A 604 -0.48 -63.79 42.08
N ARG A 605 -1.13 -63.19 43.10
CA ARG A 605 -0.57 -63.21 44.46
C ARG A 605 -0.53 -64.67 44.98
N PRO A 606 0.63 -65.19 45.42
CA PRO A 606 0.67 -66.48 46.09
C PRO A 606 -0.16 -66.41 47.38
N ARG A 607 -1.19 -67.26 47.48
CA ARG A 607 -2.05 -67.35 48.66
C ARG A 607 -1.39 -68.23 49.72
N GLU A 608 -0.56 -67.62 50.57
CA GLU A 608 -0.12 -68.28 51.81
C GLU A 608 -1.34 -68.67 52.66
N THR A 609 -1.28 -69.86 53.29
CA THR A 609 -2.38 -70.38 54.10
C THR A 609 -1.88 -70.95 55.43
N ARG A 610 -2.63 -70.62 56.50
CA ARG A 610 -2.58 -71.15 57.89
C ARG A 610 -1.61 -70.47 58.90
N LEU A 611 -2.17 -69.47 59.58
CA LEU A 611 -2.37 -69.43 61.05
C LEU A 611 -1.15 -69.38 62.00
N SER A 612 -0.85 -68.16 62.48
CA SER A 612 -1.04 -67.64 63.87
C SER A 612 -0.73 -68.52 65.12
N PRO A 613 -0.36 -67.93 66.30
CA PRO A 613 -0.56 -66.52 66.72
C PRO A 613 0.63 -65.78 67.41
N ALA A 614 0.43 -64.46 67.57
CA ALA A 614 0.83 -63.48 68.62
C ALA A 614 1.87 -63.82 69.74
N PRO A 615 2.57 -62.81 70.37
CA PRO A 615 2.18 -61.39 70.44
C PRO A 615 3.27 -60.29 70.24
N GLU A 616 2.75 -59.09 69.90
CA GLU A 616 3.13 -57.73 70.34
C GLU A 616 4.53 -57.06 70.16
N ALA A 617 4.41 -55.73 69.97
CA ALA A 617 5.31 -54.65 70.42
C ALA A 617 6.59 -54.25 69.64
N ARG A 618 6.37 -53.34 68.66
CA ARG A 618 7.07 -52.05 68.45
C ARG A 618 8.62 -51.98 68.23
N ARG A 619 8.98 -51.34 67.09
CA ARG A 619 9.95 -50.21 66.94
C ARG A 619 11.25 -50.27 67.79
N ARG A 620 12.47 -50.18 67.23
CA ARG A 620 12.94 -49.18 66.23
C ARG A 620 14.41 -49.43 65.80
N SER A 621 14.72 -49.19 64.52
CA SER A 621 16.01 -48.65 63.97
C SER A 621 17.39 -49.04 64.53
N SER A 622 18.16 -49.84 63.75
CA SER A 622 19.63 -49.82 63.55
C SER A 622 19.96 -50.71 62.33
N ALA A 623 20.77 -50.35 61.32
CA ALA A 623 22.19 -49.98 61.22
C ALA A 623 23.15 -51.19 61.05
N GLY A 624 24.24 -51.01 60.28
CA GLY A 624 25.18 -52.07 59.85
C GLY A 624 25.14 -52.30 58.33
N ILE A 625 26.05 -51.73 57.51
CA ILE A 625 27.48 -52.07 57.32
C ILE A 625 27.66 -53.48 56.71
N GLY A 626 28.19 -53.55 55.48
CA GLY A 626 28.30 -54.80 54.70
C GLY A 626 29.75 -55.24 54.40
N GLY A 627 29.92 -56.11 53.39
CA GLY A 627 31.23 -56.32 52.73
C GLY A 627 31.53 -57.70 52.15
N LYS A 628 31.95 -57.71 50.86
CA LYS A 628 32.89 -58.67 50.22
C LYS A 628 32.39 -60.15 50.07
N LYS A 629 32.97 -61.07 49.28
CA LYS A 629 34.27 -61.15 48.56
C LYS A 629 34.31 -62.27 47.48
N SER A 630 35.14 -62.11 46.42
CA SER A 630 35.82 -63.20 45.63
C SER A 630 34.94 -64.20 44.83
N ARG A 631 35.37 -65.02 43.84
CA ARG A 631 36.60 -65.37 43.04
C ARG A 631 36.08 -66.14 41.77
N ASP A 632 36.73 -66.70 40.73
CA ASP A 632 38.05 -66.93 40.06
C ASP A 632 37.67 -67.52 38.64
N LYS A 633 38.45 -67.99 37.62
CA LYS A 633 39.80 -67.96 36.97
C LYS A 633 39.60 -68.68 35.57
N LEU A 634 40.51 -68.91 34.62
CA LEU A 634 41.99 -68.81 34.50
C LEU A 634 42.44 -68.19 33.14
N ASP A 635 43.21 -68.87 32.26
CA ASP A 635 44.25 -68.17 31.44
C ASP A 635 44.94 -69.03 30.31
N ARG A 636 45.73 -68.38 29.44
CA ARG A 636 46.96 -68.80 28.67
C ARG A 636 46.99 -69.41 27.23
N ARG A 637 47.95 -68.83 26.46
CA ARG A 637 48.79 -69.30 25.32
C ARG A 637 48.11 -69.58 23.96
N ARG A 638 48.58 -69.15 22.76
CA ARG A 638 49.85 -68.60 22.20
C ARG A 638 50.94 -69.64 21.81
N ASP A 639 51.18 -69.85 20.50
CA ASP A 639 52.40 -69.46 19.72
C ASP A 639 52.35 -69.87 18.22
N ASP A 640 53.06 -69.12 17.36
CA ASP A 640 53.69 -69.37 16.03
C ASP A 640 52.99 -69.84 14.71
N MET A 641 53.48 -69.21 13.60
CA MET A 641 53.89 -69.76 12.28
C MET A 641 53.10 -69.47 10.96
N GLU A 642 53.81 -68.77 10.05
CA GLU A 642 53.85 -68.75 8.55
C GLU A 642 52.62 -68.51 7.60
N ASP A 643 52.64 -67.30 7.00
CA ASP A 643 52.81 -66.99 5.56
C ASP A 643 51.71 -67.21 4.47
N ARG A 644 51.54 -66.17 3.61
CA ARG A 644 51.01 -66.13 2.21
C ARG A 644 49.52 -66.47 1.90
N SER A 645 48.78 -65.74 1.02
CA SER A 645 49.07 -64.57 0.14
C SER A 645 47.81 -63.74 -0.21
N ALA A 646 47.99 -62.42 -0.44
CA ALA A 646 47.20 -61.50 -1.30
C ALA A 646 45.67 -61.32 -1.04
N SER A 647 45.03 -60.16 -1.23
CA SER A 647 45.41 -58.83 -1.76
C SER A 647 44.51 -57.76 -1.09
N GLY A 648 44.85 -56.49 -0.88
CA GLY A 648 46.07 -55.72 -1.16
C GLY A 648 45.96 -54.28 -0.56
N SER A 649 47.06 -53.52 -0.45
CA SER A 649 47.07 -52.23 0.29
C SER A 649 48.20 -51.25 -0.12
N SER A 650 47.98 -49.92 0.06
CA SER A 650 48.97 -48.81 0.20
C SER A 650 48.24 -47.45 0.21
N ARG A 651 48.73 -46.30 0.71
CA ARG A 651 49.90 -45.88 1.55
C ARG A 651 49.53 -44.54 2.26
N ALA A 652 49.93 -44.28 3.52
CA ALA A 652 51.10 -43.48 3.96
C ALA A 652 51.21 -42.05 3.32
N ASP A 653 51.03 -40.95 4.07
CA ASP A 653 51.98 -40.22 4.97
C ASP A 653 52.91 -39.24 4.20
N ARG A 654 53.37 -38.07 4.70
CA ARG A 654 53.83 -37.69 6.06
C ARG A 654 54.00 -36.14 6.21
N TYR A 655 54.35 -35.70 7.43
CA TYR A 655 54.95 -34.43 7.90
C TYR A 655 53.97 -33.35 8.40
N SER A 656 54.29 -32.51 9.40
CA SER A 656 54.91 -32.71 10.74
C SER A 656 55.14 -31.35 11.43
N GLU A 657 54.60 -31.17 12.64
CA GLU A 657 55.23 -30.50 13.82
C GLU A 657 55.69 -29.01 13.67
N SER A 658 55.93 -28.19 14.71
CA SER A 658 55.94 -28.25 16.19
C SER A 658 55.63 -26.83 16.75
N SER A 659 55.92 -26.46 18.01
CA SER A 659 55.30 -26.90 19.28
C SER A 659 55.85 -26.04 20.45
N TYR A 660 54.97 -25.33 21.17
CA TYR A 660 55.13 -24.76 22.52
C TYR A 660 56.27 -23.75 22.85
N SER A 661 56.08 -23.07 24.00
CA SER A 661 56.80 -21.88 24.49
C SER A 661 57.66 -22.14 25.73
N ASP A 662 58.59 -21.23 26.08
CA ASP A 662 59.10 -21.15 27.47
C ASP A 662 59.66 -19.76 27.89
N TYR A 663 59.60 -19.48 29.21
CA TYR A 663 60.21 -18.36 30.00
C TYR A 663 59.86 -16.86 29.77
N SER A 664 60.10 -16.09 30.85
CA SER A 664 59.91 -14.63 31.08
C SER A 664 60.79 -14.19 32.29
N PRO A 665 60.87 -12.91 32.73
CA PRO A 665 60.79 -11.58 32.10
C PRO A 665 62.19 -10.88 32.28
N PRO A 666 62.43 -9.65 32.82
CA PRO A 666 61.71 -8.35 32.88
C PRO A 666 62.56 -7.08 32.54
N SER A 667 61.91 -5.90 32.61
CA SER A 667 62.48 -4.54 32.88
C SER A 667 63.22 -3.79 31.76
N GLY A 668 63.21 -2.45 31.82
CA GLY A 668 64.16 -1.57 31.09
C GLY A 668 63.52 -0.60 30.08
N GLN A 669 63.42 0.67 30.45
CA GLN A 669 62.85 1.81 29.71
C GLN A 669 63.28 2.02 28.23
N SER A 670 62.36 2.64 27.48
CA SER A 670 62.51 3.41 26.22
C SER A 670 63.58 4.53 26.31
N PRO A 671 64.02 5.22 25.22
CA PRO A 671 63.28 5.49 23.96
C PRO A 671 64.13 5.44 22.66
N TYR A 672 63.59 6.03 21.56
CA TYR A 672 64.13 6.11 20.19
C TYR A 672 64.07 4.77 19.40
N GLU A 673 63.89 4.71 18.07
CA GLU A 673 63.35 5.66 17.08
C GLU A 673 62.90 4.92 15.79
N LEU A 674 62.22 5.67 14.91
CA LEU A 674 62.23 5.63 13.43
C LEU A 674 62.44 4.34 12.61
N GLU A 675 61.62 4.28 11.54
CA GLU A 675 61.96 3.84 10.17
C GLU A 675 62.08 2.31 9.88
N GLU A 676 61.72 1.80 8.69
CA GLU A 676 61.21 2.44 7.47
C GLU A 676 60.29 1.53 6.64
N SER A 677 59.71 2.11 5.58
CA SER A 677 59.25 1.47 4.32
C SER A 677 57.90 0.74 4.22
N LEU A 678 57.12 0.92 3.14
CA LEU A 678 57.05 2.00 2.12
C LEU A 678 55.77 1.84 1.24
N ILE A 679 55.27 2.94 0.66
CA ILE A 679 54.48 3.07 -0.60
C ILE A 679 52.93 2.88 -0.61
N SER A 680 52.30 3.79 -1.38
CA SER A 680 50.95 3.85 -2.01
C SER A 680 49.67 3.74 -1.16
N VAL A 681 49.06 4.90 -0.97
CA VAL A 681 47.60 5.12 -0.98
C VAL A 681 47.03 4.79 -2.37
N GLU A 682 45.86 4.13 -2.45
CA GLU A 682 44.75 4.45 -3.39
C GLU A 682 43.50 3.57 -3.13
N ASP A 683 42.32 4.16 -3.36
CA ASP A 683 40.97 3.62 -3.60
C ASP A 683 40.39 2.42 -2.81
N GLU A 684 39.39 2.71 -1.96
CA GLU A 684 38.36 1.75 -1.54
C GLU A 684 37.29 1.58 -2.64
N HIS A 685 37.51 0.66 -3.60
CA HIS A 685 36.49 0.32 -4.60
C HIS A 685 35.53 -0.79 -4.12
N TYR A 686 34.23 -0.51 -4.19
CA TYR A 686 33.15 -1.43 -3.82
C TYR A 686 33.08 -2.61 -4.79
N GLY A 687 33.21 -3.83 -4.29
CA GLY A 687 33.46 -5.02 -5.12
C GLY A 687 32.28 -5.47 -5.98
N SER A 688 32.46 -5.43 -7.30
CA SER A 688 31.60 -6.16 -8.25
C SER A 688 31.80 -7.68 -8.13
N PHE A 689 30.75 -8.45 -8.37
CA PHE A 689 30.81 -9.90 -8.54
C PHE A 689 30.53 -10.27 -10.00
N ASP A 690 31.60 -10.42 -10.77
CA ASP A 690 31.60 -11.18 -12.04
C ASP A 690 32.47 -12.45 -11.88
N GLU A 691 32.30 -13.40 -12.79
CA GLU A 691 32.66 -14.81 -12.56
C GLU A 691 34.17 -15.11 -12.46
N ALA A 692 34.54 -15.96 -11.49
CA ALA A 692 35.81 -16.68 -11.45
C ALA A 692 35.56 -18.16 -11.06
N GLU A 693 36.28 -19.09 -11.69
CA GLU A 693 35.99 -20.52 -11.60
C GLU A 693 36.28 -21.13 -10.23
N GLN A 694 35.40 -22.02 -9.75
CA GLN A 694 35.67 -22.85 -8.56
C GLN A 694 35.19 -24.30 -8.76
N GLU A 695 35.97 -25.25 -8.22
CA GLU A 695 35.91 -26.66 -8.61
C GLU A 695 34.68 -27.44 -8.09
N ARG A 696 34.37 -28.53 -8.78
CA ARG A 696 33.11 -29.28 -8.65
C ARG A 696 33.05 -30.14 -7.37
N SER A 697 32.13 -29.80 -6.47
CA SER A 697 31.62 -30.71 -5.43
C SER A 697 30.26 -31.31 -5.87
N PRO A 698 29.77 -32.41 -5.27
CA PRO A 698 28.76 -33.27 -5.91
C PRO A 698 27.36 -32.64 -5.96
N SER A 699 26.61 -32.98 -7.01
CA SER A 699 25.31 -32.39 -7.29
C SER A 699 24.23 -32.81 -6.28
N ASN A 700 23.84 -31.88 -5.42
CA ASN A 700 22.58 -31.96 -4.67
C ASN A 700 21.39 -31.88 -5.65
N SER A 701 21.04 -33.00 -6.26
CA SER A 701 19.86 -33.18 -7.12
C SER A 701 18.58 -32.82 -6.36
N ALA A 702 18.52 -33.13 -5.06
CA ALA A 702 17.46 -32.70 -4.15
C ALA A 702 17.35 -31.17 -4.03
N TRP A 703 18.48 -30.44 -3.99
CA TRP A 703 18.48 -28.97 -3.93
C TRP A 703 18.10 -28.33 -5.27
N LYS A 704 18.53 -28.91 -6.40
CA LYS A 704 18.02 -28.49 -7.73
C LYS A 704 16.54 -28.82 -7.91
N ALA A 705 16.06 -29.96 -7.43
CA ALA A 705 14.64 -30.31 -7.46
C ALA A 705 13.81 -29.37 -6.57
N ALA A 706 14.28 -29.06 -5.35
CA ALA A 706 13.65 -28.09 -4.47
C ALA A 706 13.64 -26.67 -5.07
N LYS A 707 14.78 -26.19 -5.61
CA LYS A 707 14.85 -24.90 -6.30
C LYS A 707 13.92 -24.84 -7.51
N ASN A 708 13.85 -25.90 -8.32
CA ASN A 708 12.96 -25.94 -9.49
C ASN A 708 11.48 -26.05 -9.09
N ALA A 709 11.14 -26.76 -8.01
CA ALA A 709 9.77 -26.81 -7.49
C ALA A 709 9.35 -25.46 -6.90
N LEU A 710 10.23 -24.79 -6.14
CA LEU A 710 9.99 -23.44 -5.62
C LEU A 710 9.86 -22.43 -6.78
N ALA A 711 10.72 -22.49 -7.80
CA ALA A 711 10.63 -21.64 -8.99
C ALA A 711 9.41 -21.93 -9.90
N ALA A 712 8.74 -23.08 -9.71
CA ALA A 712 7.47 -23.41 -10.38
C ALA A 712 6.23 -23.09 -9.53
N ILE A 713 6.41 -22.56 -8.32
CA ILE A 713 5.35 -22.18 -7.36
C ILE A 713 5.49 -20.69 -6.95
N SER A 714 6.64 -20.07 -7.23
CA SER A 714 6.93 -18.66 -6.98
C SER A 714 6.41 -17.76 -8.11
N PRO A 715 5.64 -16.69 -7.81
CA PRO A 715 5.38 -15.59 -8.73
C PRO A 715 6.49 -14.51 -8.69
N TRP A 716 7.63 -14.81 -8.04
CA TRP A 716 8.87 -14.02 -8.00
C TRP A 716 10.02 -14.79 -8.66
#